data_AF-A0A5P2BX14-F1
#
_entry.id   AF-A0A5P2BX14-F1
#
_cell.length_a   1.000
_cell.length_b   1.000
_cell.length_c   1.000
_cell.angle_alpha   90.00
_cell.angle_beta   90.00
_cell.angle_gamma   90.00
#
_symmetry.space_group_name_H-M   'P 1'
#
loop_
_entity.id
_entity.type
_entity.pdbx_description
1 polymer ?
#
loop_
_entity_poly.entity_id
_entity_poly.type
_entity_poly.pdbx_seq_one_letter_code
_entity_poly.pdbx_strand_id
1 'polypeptide(L)'
;MKFSLMFFASDENALAGADRYDLLVRSARFGDEHGFHSVWVPERHFTPLGSLFPNPALLHAALARETRRIGLRAGSVVAPLHDPLRTAEEWAVVDHLSGGRVGISLASGWNPDDFAFFPERYATRNTYLTEAVPTLRALWRGEQVPATSGTGAPIRVRTYPRPVQPELPLWLTAASSPESFVRAGRAGANLLTHLLDQGVEGLAENIARYRAARAESGFDPAEGCVTVMLHTFVGEDADTAVARAKDPYCTYLKANLGLLKGLARSRGHGEGVDIGTLPDEELTRFVSFLYDRFAAERSLIGSPESCLPLVRRLADVGADELACLLDFGPAPDEVLDGLPQLDRLREMSATVASAPRTAPEVTASARDTEADADAATLLARGLAEFDVTEFFGRIEAAGAAYGPAMRCLENVWVGEREVLGRLTVPEGPAEEAYQFHPALLDNAFLLLGALAPGALSGSEALALPSGVGSFEILRSPRGTIHSHVVRTPVAEGADELVADVRLFDDTGTVARAEGLRMRLVEADGEHADAGAELCYRTEWAETAEPASSELSPGRWLVLADAHGHGDALADGLRAAGHTADVVHAAGEPDVTALRRALYGAVAEGPLHGVALLWPLDAEGAAGSGTGDEPATEAVENSQRHGSEAALALVRAALELDDPTRCGRLWLVTRGAQPALDDVTLPGVLQAPVWGLGRVLAAEQPDIWGGLVDLDPAGDADRAAAGRLTAVLLAPRDGTADQLALRGERLLAPRLVRDTVLARPADVLPRLDPAGTYLLTGGLGDLGLAVAGRMVRRGARHLVLTSRRGLSTDAQRAAVDELTALGARVTTLAVDVASAPEVRALPEQLALLGLPEVVGVVHLAGVVNGALLADLGVERLREVAAPKVAGSWNLHRVFADAQLFLLVSALPAVFGPIGVGAANYAAANAFLDALAHHRRTRGAAGTALGYGPWNDVGLAVRENGLDQLARVGVGSMRPAEALEVFDRVLDKDPRQTTVARIDWSGVFEAFPTARRTQQFAGFLDEAGDSGATALLHKCAGADPAERAAIVGGYLTERLTGVLGLGPDLDPQQPVTELGLDSLMSLDIRNRIKNDLGVVVPIVRFLEGASVEELTAYVLEQLADELDAWDDPTEREEITL
;
A
#
# COMPACT_ATOMS: atom_id res chain seq x y z
N MET A 1 0.73 0.54 42.39
CA MET A 1 0.44 -0.36 41.26
C MET A 1 -0.45 -1.50 41.75
N LYS A 2 -1.50 -1.88 41.01
CA LYS A 2 -2.29 -3.08 41.29
C LYS A 2 -1.74 -4.28 40.51
N PHE A 3 -1.86 -5.48 41.05
CA PHE A 3 -1.48 -6.73 40.36
C PHE A 3 -2.70 -7.62 40.21
N SER A 4 -2.87 -8.15 39.01
CA SER A 4 -3.94 -9.07 38.64
C SER A 4 -3.35 -10.26 37.92
N LEU A 5 -4.05 -11.37 37.94
CA LEU A 5 -3.68 -12.59 37.23
C LEU A 5 -4.42 -12.61 35.89
N MET A 6 -3.76 -13.04 34.82
CA MET A 6 -4.37 -13.11 33.48
C MET A 6 -4.02 -14.43 32.82
N PHE A 7 -4.99 -14.91 32.03
CA PHE A 7 -4.90 -16.15 31.27
C PHE A 7 -5.14 -15.86 29.79
N PHE A 8 -4.43 -16.55 28.91
CA PHE A 8 -4.45 -16.46 27.46
C PHE A 8 -3.67 -17.66 26.85
N ALA A 9 -4.10 -18.87 27.20
CA ALA A 9 -3.51 -20.16 26.82
C ALA A 9 -2.93 -20.18 25.40
N SER A 10 -1.68 -20.63 25.27
CA SER A 10 -0.95 -20.69 23.98
C SER A 10 -1.56 -21.67 22.98
N ASP A 11 -2.07 -22.82 23.46
CA ASP A 11 -2.79 -23.82 22.67
C ASP A 11 -3.67 -24.73 23.58
N GLU A 12 -4.42 -25.67 22.98
CA GLU A 12 -5.30 -26.62 23.71
C GLU A 12 -4.53 -27.63 24.59
N ASN A 13 -3.27 -27.91 24.24
CA ASN A 13 -2.38 -28.89 24.87
C ASN A 13 -1.44 -28.28 25.92
N ALA A 14 -1.34 -26.95 26.01
CA ALA A 14 -0.45 -26.23 26.92
C ALA A 14 -0.71 -26.55 28.41
N LEU A 15 -1.89 -27.10 28.71
CA LEU A 15 -2.32 -27.53 30.05
C LEU A 15 -2.64 -29.03 30.08
N ALA A 16 -1.85 -29.86 29.37
CA ALA A 16 -2.03 -31.31 29.27
C ALA A 16 -2.02 -32.03 30.66
N GLY A 17 -3.21 -32.12 31.26
CA GLY A 17 -3.51 -32.82 32.51
C GLY A 17 -4.99 -33.23 32.56
N ALA A 18 -5.40 -33.95 33.62
CA ALA A 18 -6.78 -34.44 33.75
C ALA A 18 -7.84 -33.33 33.93
N ASP A 19 -7.43 -32.14 34.39
CA ASP A 19 -8.27 -30.94 34.53
C ASP A 19 -7.60 -29.74 33.86
N ARG A 20 -8.12 -29.32 32.70
CA ARG A 20 -7.58 -28.22 31.89
C ARG A 20 -7.76 -26.83 32.52
N TYR A 21 -8.55 -26.70 33.58
CA TYR A 21 -8.79 -25.41 34.25
C TYR A 21 -8.19 -25.33 35.67
N ASP A 22 -7.48 -26.36 36.13
CA ASP A 22 -6.91 -26.41 37.49
C ASP A 22 -5.98 -25.21 37.77
N LEU A 23 -5.12 -24.87 36.81
CA LEU A 23 -4.22 -23.71 36.91
C LEU A 23 -4.99 -22.42 37.16
N LEU A 24 -6.05 -22.16 36.38
CA LEU A 24 -6.91 -20.98 36.51
C LEU A 24 -7.57 -20.94 37.90
N VAL A 25 -8.18 -22.05 38.33
CA VAL A 25 -8.93 -22.12 39.59
C VAL A 25 -8.01 -21.96 40.80
N ARG A 26 -6.87 -22.66 40.82
CA ARG A 26 -5.91 -22.57 41.93
C ARG A 26 -5.24 -21.20 42.00
N SER A 27 -4.87 -20.63 40.85
CA SER A 27 -4.33 -19.27 40.80
C SER A 27 -5.35 -18.23 41.26
N ALA A 28 -6.62 -18.38 40.87
CA ALA A 28 -7.70 -17.50 41.32
C ALA A 28 -7.92 -17.57 42.84
N ARG A 29 -7.92 -18.77 43.44
CA ARG A 29 -7.99 -18.96 44.90
C ARG A 29 -6.78 -18.34 45.60
N PHE A 30 -5.58 -18.58 45.08
CA PHE A 30 -4.36 -17.97 45.62
C PHE A 30 -4.45 -16.43 45.58
N GLY A 31 -4.81 -15.86 44.43
CA GLY A 31 -4.97 -14.41 44.26
C GLY A 31 -6.03 -13.82 45.20
N ASP A 32 -7.14 -14.52 45.40
CA ASP A 32 -8.19 -14.16 46.36
C ASP A 32 -7.67 -14.08 47.78
N GLU A 33 -6.82 -15.03 48.18
CA GLU A 33 -6.21 -15.14 49.51
C GLU A 33 -5.12 -14.09 49.76
N HIS A 34 -4.34 -13.74 48.73
CA HIS A 34 -3.13 -12.92 48.83
C HIS A 34 -3.32 -11.47 48.35
N GLY A 35 -4.54 -11.05 48.03
CA GLY A 35 -4.86 -9.65 47.77
C GLY A 35 -4.50 -9.17 46.35
N PHE A 36 -4.48 -10.08 45.37
CA PHE A 36 -4.48 -9.70 43.96
C PHE A 36 -5.80 -9.03 43.60
N HIS A 37 -5.74 -8.08 42.66
CA HIS A 37 -6.86 -7.19 42.34
C HIS A 37 -7.95 -7.91 41.55
N SER A 38 -7.58 -8.66 40.52
CA SER A 38 -8.52 -9.43 39.71
C SER A 38 -7.90 -10.63 38.99
N VAL A 39 -8.77 -11.49 38.47
CA VAL A 39 -8.44 -12.51 37.47
C VAL A 39 -9.07 -12.14 36.14
N TRP A 40 -8.24 -12.10 35.10
CA TRP A 40 -8.60 -11.81 33.72
C TRP A 40 -8.67 -13.11 32.90
N VAL A 41 -9.82 -13.36 32.27
CA VAL A 41 -10.03 -14.50 31.36
C VAL A 41 -10.53 -13.97 30.02
N PRO A 42 -9.93 -14.33 28.88
CA PRO A 42 -10.18 -13.68 27.62
C PRO A 42 -11.39 -14.29 26.90
N GLU A 43 -11.67 -13.79 25.70
CA GLU A 43 -12.56 -14.46 24.76
C GLU A 43 -11.83 -14.78 23.44
N ARG A 44 -11.86 -16.06 23.04
CA ARG A 44 -11.33 -16.56 21.77
C ARG A 44 -12.19 -17.69 21.21
N HIS A 45 -12.44 -17.67 19.90
CA HIS A 45 -13.28 -18.64 19.22
C HIS A 45 -12.51 -19.34 18.11
N PHE A 46 -12.87 -20.61 17.84
CA PHE A 46 -12.50 -21.36 16.63
C PHE A 46 -11.01 -21.44 16.25
N THR A 47 -10.09 -21.09 17.14
CA THR A 47 -8.64 -21.13 16.91
C THR A 47 -7.91 -21.84 18.06
N PRO A 48 -6.75 -22.47 17.80
CA PRO A 48 -5.97 -23.12 18.85
C PRO A 48 -5.54 -22.16 19.97
N LEU A 49 -5.24 -20.91 19.61
CA LEU A 49 -4.81 -19.86 20.53
C LEU A 49 -5.97 -19.40 21.43
N GLY A 50 -5.77 -19.47 22.74
CA GLY A 50 -6.78 -19.10 23.73
C GLY A 50 -8.00 -20.02 23.73
N SER A 51 -7.90 -21.20 23.09
CA SER A 51 -8.99 -22.17 22.88
C SER A 51 -9.72 -22.61 24.15
N LEU A 52 -9.10 -22.47 25.32
CA LEU A 52 -9.72 -22.76 26.61
C LEU A 52 -10.72 -21.69 27.07
N PHE A 53 -10.82 -20.55 26.39
CA PHE A 53 -11.59 -19.41 26.85
C PHE A 53 -12.65 -18.90 25.84
N PRO A 54 -13.55 -19.76 25.31
CA PRO A 54 -14.58 -19.33 24.37
C PRO A 54 -15.76 -18.62 25.04
N ASN A 55 -15.93 -18.75 26.36
CA ASN A 55 -17.00 -18.08 27.09
C ASN A 55 -16.53 -17.64 28.48
N PRO A 56 -16.03 -16.41 28.63
CA PRO A 56 -15.54 -15.91 29.91
C PRO A 56 -16.65 -15.77 30.96
N ALA A 57 -17.92 -15.53 30.57
CA ALA A 57 -19.02 -15.40 31.53
C ALA A 57 -19.27 -16.70 32.28
N LEU A 58 -19.24 -17.85 31.58
CA LEU A 58 -19.40 -19.16 32.20
C LEU A 58 -18.25 -19.50 33.16
N LEU A 59 -17.01 -19.22 32.76
CA LEU A 59 -15.85 -19.45 33.62
C LEU A 59 -15.87 -18.56 34.85
N HIS A 60 -16.21 -17.28 34.70
CA HIS A 60 -16.35 -16.37 35.83
C HIS A 60 -17.53 -16.71 36.74
N ALA A 61 -18.61 -17.29 36.23
CA ALA A 61 -19.68 -17.83 37.07
C ALA A 61 -19.19 -18.97 37.99
N ALA A 62 -18.30 -19.83 37.48
CA ALA A 62 -17.65 -20.87 38.29
C ALA A 62 -16.68 -20.24 39.32
N LEU A 63 -15.80 -19.35 38.88
CA LEU A 63 -14.83 -18.68 39.76
C LEU A 63 -15.49 -17.80 40.83
N ALA A 64 -16.67 -17.24 40.55
CA ALA A 64 -17.45 -16.47 41.52
C ALA A 64 -17.80 -17.26 42.78
N ARG A 65 -17.97 -18.59 42.64
CA ARG A 65 -18.23 -19.50 43.75
C ARG A 65 -16.97 -19.98 44.46
N GLU A 66 -15.84 -19.94 43.78
CA GLU A 66 -14.53 -20.34 44.30
C GLU A 66 -13.78 -19.22 45.02
N THR A 67 -14.18 -17.97 44.81
CA THR A 67 -13.49 -16.78 45.30
C THR A 67 -14.43 -15.85 46.05
N ARG A 68 -13.90 -15.01 46.95
CA ARG A 68 -14.71 -14.12 47.80
C ARG A 68 -14.46 -12.63 47.60
N ARG A 69 -13.27 -12.25 47.16
CA ARG A 69 -12.75 -10.86 47.17
C ARG A 69 -12.20 -10.42 45.82
N ILE A 70 -11.48 -11.28 45.11
CA ILE A 70 -10.81 -10.95 43.85
C ILE A 70 -11.83 -10.54 42.78
N GLY A 71 -11.49 -9.52 41.99
CA GLY A 71 -12.30 -9.08 40.86
C GLY A 71 -12.35 -10.14 39.76
N LEU A 72 -13.48 -10.23 39.07
CA LEU A 72 -13.70 -11.18 37.98
C LEU A 72 -13.82 -10.39 36.67
N ARG A 73 -12.79 -10.46 35.82
CA ARG A 73 -12.66 -9.60 34.65
C ARG A 73 -12.61 -10.41 33.36
N ALA A 74 -13.43 -10.05 32.39
CA ALA A 74 -13.26 -10.58 31.04
C ALA A 74 -12.24 -9.76 30.24
N GLY A 75 -11.29 -10.45 29.61
CA GLY A 75 -10.26 -9.88 28.77
C GLY A 75 -10.64 -9.91 27.29
N SER A 76 -11.24 -8.84 26.78
CA SER A 76 -11.53 -8.68 25.34
C SER A 76 -12.73 -9.49 24.84
N VAL A 77 -13.88 -9.35 25.48
CA VAL A 77 -15.17 -9.81 24.92
C VAL A 77 -15.37 -9.13 23.57
N VAL A 78 -15.46 -9.91 22.50
CA VAL A 78 -15.45 -9.38 21.14
C VAL A 78 -16.84 -8.89 20.79
N ALA A 79 -17.11 -7.61 21.00
CA ALA A 79 -18.47 -7.05 20.96
C ALA A 79 -19.23 -7.38 19.66
N PRO A 80 -18.61 -7.33 18.45
CA PRO A 80 -19.29 -7.71 17.21
C PRO A 80 -19.80 -9.15 17.14
N LEU A 81 -19.22 -10.07 17.93
CA LEU A 81 -19.65 -11.47 17.99
C LEU A 81 -20.88 -11.69 18.87
N HIS A 82 -21.38 -10.66 19.53
CA HIS A 82 -22.48 -10.77 20.50
C HIS A 82 -23.61 -9.79 20.19
N ASP A 83 -24.75 -10.02 20.85
CA ASP A 83 -25.78 -9.01 21.02
C ASP A 83 -25.60 -8.34 22.39
N PRO A 84 -25.52 -6.99 22.49
CA PRO A 84 -25.35 -6.28 23.76
C PRO A 84 -26.41 -6.60 24.82
N LEU A 85 -27.64 -6.95 24.42
CA LEU A 85 -28.69 -7.39 25.34
C LEU A 85 -28.29 -8.69 26.02
N ARG A 86 -27.80 -9.65 25.23
CA ARG A 86 -27.39 -10.95 25.72
C ARG A 86 -26.17 -10.84 26.63
N THR A 87 -25.17 -10.05 26.22
CA THR A 87 -23.99 -9.77 27.05
C THR A 87 -24.38 -9.16 28.39
N ALA A 88 -25.31 -8.20 28.40
CA ALA A 88 -25.76 -7.56 29.63
C ALA A 88 -26.46 -8.55 30.58
N GLU A 89 -27.34 -9.42 30.07
CA GLU A 89 -28.05 -10.41 30.90
C GLU A 89 -27.11 -11.46 31.50
N GLU A 90 -26.22 -12.02 30.69
CA GLU A 90 -25.29 -13.06 31.15
C GLU A 90 -24.38 -12.52 32.26
N TRP A 91 -23.80 -11.34 32.05
CA TRP A 91 -22.91 -10.73 33.03
C TRP A 91 -23.65 -10.20 34.25
N ALA A 92 -24.92 -9.82 34.16
CA ALA A 92 -25.73 -9.51 35.33
C ALA A 92 -25.88 -10.72 36.26
N VAL A 93 -26.00 -11.93 35.69
CA VAL A 93 -26.04 -13.17 36.50
C VAL A 93 -24.70 -13.40 37.19
N VAL A 94 -23.58 -13.26 36.48
CA VAL A 94 -22.23 -13.39 37.07
C VAL A 94 -22.00 -12.34 38.15
N ASP A 95 -22.51 -11.12 37.96
CA ASP A 95 -22.43 -10.04 38.94
C ASP A 95 -23.17 -10.39 40.24
N HIS A 96 -24.34 -11.02 40.14
CA HIS A 96 -25.06 -11.58 41.30
C HIS A 96 -24.31 -12.72 41.97
N LEU A 97 -23.81 -13.68 41.19
CA LEU A 97 -23.07 -14.84 41.74
C LEU A 97 -21.80 -14.41 42.47
N SER A 98 -21.14 -13.37 41.97
CA SER A 98 -19.90 -12.83 42.54
C SER A 98 -20.13 -11.83 43.67
N GLY A 99 -21.34 -11.26 43.79
CA GLY A 99 -21.65 -10.21 44.77
C GLY A 99 -21.11 -8.84 44.36
N GLY A 100 -21.13 -8.51 43.06
CA GLY A 100 -20.76 -7.20 42.56
C GLY A 100 -19.27 -7.05 42.20
N ARG A 101 -18.59 -8.13 41.81
CA ARG A 101 -17.13 -8.13 41.54
C ARG A 101 -16.77 -8.19 40.05
N VAL A 102 -17.75 -8.08 39.16
CA VAL A 102 -17.58 -8.25 37.71
C VAL A 102 -17.04 -6.99 37.03
N GLY A 103 -16.23 -7.18 35.99
CA GLY A 103 -15.88 -6.14 35.02
C GLY A 103 -15.61 -6.76 33.64
N ILE A 104 -15.77 -5.96 32.59
CA ILE A 104 -15.71 -6.45 31.21
C ILE A 104 -14.79 -5.55 30.40
N SER A 105 -13.81 -6.12 29.68
CA SER A 105 -13.14 -5.44 28.58
C SER A 105 -13.77 -5.84 27.26
N LEU A 106 -14.18 -4.88 26.43
CA LEU A 106 -14.67 -5.13 25.08
C LEU A 106 -13.57 -4.93 24.04
N ALA A 107 -13.62 -5.71 22.96
CA ALA A 107 -12.73 -5.58 21.81
C ALA A 107 -13.51 -5.61 20.49
N SER A 108 -12.91 -5.07 19.42
CA SER A 108 -13.49 -5.12 18.08
C SER A 108 -13.30 -6.48 17.39
N GLY A 109 -12.30 -7.26 17.80
CA GLY A 109 -11.87 -8.46 17.09
C GLY A 109 -10.91 -8.13 15.94
N TRP A 110 -9.89 -8.96 15.75
CA TRP A 110 -8.86 -8.79 14.72
C TRP A 110 -8.72 -10.02 13.82
N ASN A 111 -9.15 -11.19 14.28
CA ASN A 111 -9.11 -12.43 13.51
C ASN A 111 -10.43 -12.59 12.74
N PRO A 112 -10.41 -12.67 11.39
CA PRO A 112 -11.61 -12.94 10.60
C PRO A 112 -12.34 -14.22 10.99
N ASP A 113 -11.62 -15.28 11.38
CA ASP A 113 -12.19 -16.60 11.63
C ASP A 113 -13.08 -16.62 12.89
N ASP A 114 -12.86 -15.69 13.84
CA ASP A 114 -13.72 -15.51 15.02
C ASP A 114 -15.17 -15.13 14.60
N PHE A 115 -15.35 -14.54 13.42
CA PHE A 115 -16.62 -13.98 12.95
C PHE A 115 -17.55 -15.00 12.29
N ALA A 116 -17.31 -16.31 12.48
CA ALA A 116 -18.17 -17.37 11.94
C ALA A 116 -19.66 -17.23 12.36
N PHE A 117 -19.95 -16.64 13.52
CA PHE A 117 -21.33 -16.37 13.96
C PHE A 117 -22.00 -15.20 13.21
N PHE A 118 -21.23 -14.17 12.85
CA PHE A 118 -21.71 -12.92 12.23
C PHE A 118 -20.69 -12.37 11.22
N PRO A 119 -20.45 -13.06 10.07
CA PRO A 119 -19.38 -12.71 9.14
C PRO A 119 -19.51 -11.29 8.58
N GLU A 120 -20.75 -10.82 8.41
CA GLU A 120 -21.08 -9.49 7.89
C GLU A 120 -20.59 -8.34 8.77
N ARG A 121 -20.34 -8.59 10.05
CA ARG A 121 -19.91 -7.56 11.01
C ARG A 121 -18.41 -7.32 11.00
N TYR A 122 -17.61 -8.13 10.29
CA TYR A 122 -16.16 -7.97 10.27
C TYR A 122 -15.73 -6.62 9.67
N ALA A 123 -16.36 -6.20 8.57
CA ALA A 123 -16.03 -4.92 7.91
C ALA A 123 -16.35 -3.69 8.79
N THR A 124 -17.38 -3.77 9.62
CA THR A 124 -17.89 -2.66 10.46
C THR A 124 -17.56 -2.82 11.95
N ARG A 125 -16.67 -3.76 12.30
CA ARG A 125 -16.36 -4.19 13.68
C ARG A 125 -16.00 -3.07 14.66
N ASN A 126 -15.28 -2.05 14.21
CA ASN A 126 -14.88 -0.91 15.03
C ASN A 126 -16.07 0.02 15.35
N THR A 127 -16.95 0.23 14.36
CA THR A 127 -18.19 1.00 14.52
C THR A 127 -19.12 0.29 15.49
N TYR A 128 -19.33 -1.02 15.29
CA TYR A 128 -20.19 -1.83 16.15
C TYR A 128 -19.74 -1.80 17.62
N LEU A 129 -18.43 -1.92 17.89
CA LEU A 129 -17.89 -1.77 19.25
C LEU A 129 -18.30 -0.44 19.90
N THR A 130 -18.18 0.65 19.14
CA THR A 130 -18.49 2.00 19.63
C THR A 130 -19.98 2.16 19.94
N GLU A 131 -20.86 1.54 19.13
CA GLU A 131 -22.32 1.55 19.33
C GLU A 131 -22.79 0.63 20.46
N ALA A 132 -22.06 -0.47 20.72
CA ALA A 132 -22.39 -1.42 21.77
C ALA A 132 -22.17 -0.84 23.18
N VAL A 133 -21.15 0.01 23.38
CA VAL A 133 -20.76 0.55 24.70
C VAL A 133 -21.89 1.33 25.40
N PRO A 134 -22.55 2.32 24.76
CA PRO A 134 -23.66 3.05 25.40
C PRO A 134 -24.84 2.13 25.72
N THR A 135 -25.16 1.19 24.84
CA THR A 135 -26.26 0.23 25.00
C THR A 135 -26.03 -0.67 26.21
N LEU A 136 -24.82 -1.23 26.34
CA LEU A 136 -24.46 -2.09 27.47
C LEU A 136 -24.51 -1.33 28.81
N ARG A 137 -24.00 -0.09 28.86
CA ARG A 137 -24.07 0.76 30.06
C ARG A 137 -25.50 1.11 30.46
N ALA A 138 -26.35 1.46 29.50
CA ALA A 138 -27.76 1.76 29.75
C ALA A 138 -28.49 0.55 30.33
N LEU A 139 -28.29 -0.64 29.74
CA LEU A 139 -28.82 -1.89 30.25
C LEU A 139 -28.31 -2.22 31.65
N TRP A 140 -27.03 -1.95 31.93
CA TRP A 140 -26.43 -2.19 33.25
C TRP A 140 -27.04 -1.31 34.34
N ARG A 141 -27.30 -0.03 34.02
CA ARG A 141 -28.06 0.90 34.89
C ARG A 141 -29.54 0.53 35.06
N GLY A 142 -30.01 -0.50 34.35
CA GLY A 142 -31.40 -0.96 34.40
C GLY A 142 -32.38 -0.07 33.63
N GLU A 143 -31.86 0.75 32.71
CA GLU A 143 -32.64 1.53 31.74
C GLU A 143 -33.31 0.61 30.70
N GLN A 144 -34.26 1.15 29.94
CA GLN A 144 -34.90 0.44 28.84
C GLN A 144 -34.31 0.88 27.50
N VAL A 145 -33.83 -0.07 26.70
CA VAL A 145 -33.28 0.19 25.36
C VAL A 145 -34.29 -0.27 24.28
N PRO A 146 -34.31 0.39 23.11
CA PRO A 146 -35.15 -0.06 21.99
C PRO A 146 -34.66 -1.41 21.44
N ALA A 147 -35.59 -2.29 21.08
CA ALA A 147 -35.31 -3.56 20.41
C ALA A 147 -36.46 -3.94 19.47
N THR A 148 -36.25 -4.97 18.65
CA THR A 148 -37.27 -5.50 17.72
C THR A 148 -37.75 -6.85 18.20
N SER A 149 -39.06 -7.03 18.31
CA SER A 149 -39.67 -8.31 18.69
C SER A 149 -39.65 -9.32 17.54
N GLY A 150 -39.93 -10.60 17.83
CA GLY A 150 -40.05 -11.66 16.81
C GLY A 150 -41.15 -11.45 15.77
N THR A 151 -42.04 -10.46 15.96
CA THR A 151 -43.06 -10.05 14.96
C THR A 151 -42.66 -8.82 14.16
N GLY A 152 -41.44 -8.30 14.34
CA GLY A 152 -40.96 -7.07 13.73
C GLY A 152 -41.45 -5.77 14.40
N ALA A 153 -42.27 -5.87 15.46
CA ALA A 153 -42.75 -4.70 16.17
C ALA A 153 -41.66 -4.11 17.10
N PRO A 154 -41.53 -2.77 17.20
CA PRO A 154 -40.61 -2.14 18.12
C PRO A 154 -41.07 -2.37 19.57
N ILE A 155 -40.15 -2.80 20.41
CA ILE A 155 -40.34 -3.03 21.85
C ILE A 155 -39.26 -2.29 22.64
N ARG A 156 -39.47 -2.16 23.95
CA ARG A 156 -38.43 -1.70 24.88
C ARG A 156 -38.12 -2.80 25.87
N VAL A 157 -36.83 -3.07 26.04
CA VAL A 157 -36.33 -4.19 26.85
C VAL A 157 -35.33 -3.67 27.88
N ARG A 158 -35.22 -4.41 28.99
CA ARG A 158 -34.23 -4.19 30.06
C ARG A 158 -33.79 -5.56 30.59
N THR A 159 -32.62 -5.62 31.22
CA THR A 159 -32.08 -6.85 31.80
C THR A 159 -32.83 -7.33 33.04
N TYR A 160 -32.92 -8.66 33.20
CA TYR A 160 -33.34 -9.33 34.43
C TYR A 160 -32.45 -10.56 34.71
N PRO A 161 -31.84 -10.70 35.90
CA PRO A 161 -31.87 -9.76 37.01
C PRO A 161 -31.15 -8.45 36.67
N ARG A 162 -31.45 -7.38 37.40
CA ARG A 162 -30.63 -6.17 37.33
C ARG A 162 -29.28 -6.44 37.99
N PRO A 163 -28.16 -5.95 37.45
CA PRO A 163 -26.86 -6.07 38.10
C PRO A 163 -26.86 -5.56 39.55
N VAL A 164 -25.96 -6.10 40.37
CA VAL A 164 -25.70 -5.64 41.73
C VAL A 164 -24.96 -4.30 41.70
N GLN A 165 -23.99 -4.16 40.80
CA GLN A 165 -23.24 -2.92 40.61
C GLN A 165 -24.08 -1.88 39.85
N PRO A 166 -24.10 -0.60 40.28
CA PRO A 166 -24.90 0.45 39.63
C PRO A 166 -24.35 0.86 38.25
N GLU A 167 -23.05 0.68 38.03
CA GLU A 167 -22.36 0.94 36.78
C GLU A 167 -21.47 -0.25 36.46
N LEU A 168 -21.23 -0.50 35.18
CA LEU A 168 -20.34 -1.57 34.73
C LEU A 168 -18.90 -1.08 34.74
N PRO A 169 -17.98 -1.69 35.51
CA PRO A 169 -16.55 -1.51 35.30
C PRO A 169 -16.21 -2.01 33.89
N LEU A 170 -15.96 -1.07 32.97
CA LEU A 170 -15.83 -1.33 31.54
C LEU A 170 -14.47 -0.87 31.04
N TRP A 171 -13.76 -1.77 30.37
CA TRP A 171 -12.52 -1.51 29.64
C TRP A 171 -12.76 -1.60 28.13
N LEU A 172 -11.92 -0.91 27.36
CA LEU A 172 -11.72 -1.20 25.94
C LEU A 172 -10.30 -1.73 25.73
N THR A 173 -10.20 -2.85 25.01
CA THR A 173 -8.92 -3.44 24.64
C THR A 173 -8.31 -2.65 23.47
N ALA A 174 -7.08 -2.19 23.65
CA ALA A 174 -6.32 -1.40 22.68
C ALA A 174 -4.97 -2.07 22.38
N ALA A 175 -4.68 -2.24 21.09
CA ALA A 175 -3.34 -2.57 20.60
C ALA A 175 -2.43 -1.32 20.66
N SER A 176 -1.29 -1.31 19.97
CA SER A 176 -0.36 -0.16 19.94
C SER A 176 -0.82 1.07 19.15
N SER A 177 -1.94 1.00 18.43
CA SER A 177 -2.38 2.11 17.56
C SER A 177 -2.92 3.31 18.37
N PRO A 178 -2.47 4.55 18.08
CA PRO A 178 -2.92 5.74 18.81
C PRO A 178 -4.46 5.92 18.81
N GLU A 179 -5.11 5.57 17.70
CA GLU A 179 -6.56 5.70 17.55
C GLU A 179 -7.34 4.81 18.54
N SER A 180 -6.81 3.62 18.87
CA SER A 180 -7.49 2.70 19.80
C SER A 180 -7.48 3.23 21.24
N PHE A 181 -6.40 3.90 21.65
CA PHE A 181 -6.30 4.60 22.94
C PHE A 181 -7.25 5.80 23.00
N VAL A 182 -7.28 6.62 21.94
CA VAL A 182 -8.20 7.76 21.84
C VAL A 182 -9.66 7.29 21.92
N ARG A 183 -10.01 6.20 21.23
CA ARG A 183 -11.36 5.61 21.27
C ARG A 183 -11.77 5.18 22.69
N ALA A 184 -10.86 4.53 23.42
CA ALA A 184 -11.08 4.19 24.83
C ALA A 184 -11.34 5.44 25.69
N GLY A 185 -10.56 6.50 25.45
CA GLY A 185 -10.70 7.77 26.15
C GLY A 185 -12.04 8.46 25.87
N ARG A 186 -12.42 8.56 24.60
CA ARG A 186 -13.71 9.14 24.17
C ARG A 186 -14.92 8.38 24.70
N ALA A 187 -14.82 7.06 24.82
CA ALA A 187 -15.87 6.25 25.41
C ALA A 187 -15.95 6.40 26.94
N GLY A 188 -15.00 7.09 27.59
CA GLY A 188 -14.89 7.15 29.04
C GLY A 188 -14.65 5.77 29.66
N ALA A 189 -14.13 4.80 28.89
CA ALA A 189 -13.83 3.45 29.37
C ALA A 189 -12.45 3.41 30.04
N ASN A 190 -12.22 2.39 30.86
CA ASN A 190 -10.87 1.98 31.25
C ASN A 190 -10.13 1.39 30.04
N LEU A 191 -8.83 1.19 30.15
CA LEU A 191 -7.97 0.78 29.05
C LEU A 191 -7.26 -0.53 29.38
N LEU A 192 -7.37 -1.54 28.52
CA LEU A 192 -6.58 -2.78 28.59
C LEU A 192 -5.62 -2.82 27.39
N THR A 193 -4.31 -2.92 27.62
CA THR A 193 -3.29 -2.92 26.56
C THR A 193 -2.10 -3.83 26.90
N HIS A 194 -1.04 -3.84 26.08
CA HIS A 194 0.13 -4.72 26.21
C HIS A 194 1.43 -4.03 25.75
N LEU A 195 2.58 -4.65 26.07
CA LEU A 195 3.92 -4.21 25.60
C LEU A 195 4.50 -5.06 24.45
N LEU A 196 3.75 -6.02 23.91
CA LEU A 196 4.31 -6.94 22.91
C LEU A 196 4.92 -6.22 21.69
N ASP A 197 4.20 -5.25 21.12
CA ASP A 197 4.59 -4.51 19.91
C ASP A 197 4.93 -3.01 20.16
N GLN A 198 5.01 -2.59 21.43
CA GLN A 198 5.37 -1.22 21.82
C GLN A 198 6.28 -1.21 23.05
N GLY A 199 7.21 -0.25 23.12
CA GLY A 199 8.03 -0.01 24.32
C GLY A 199 7.29 0.78 25.41
N VAL A 200 7.94 0.98 26.55
CA VAL A 200 7.39 1.77 27.67
C VAL A 200 7.19 3.24 27.26
N GLU A 201 8.08 3.78 26.44
CA GLU A 201 8.03 5.16 25.95
C GLU A 201 6.85 5.37 25.00
N GLY A 202 6.64 4.46 24.05
CA GLY A 202 5.47 4.48 23.16
C GLY A 202 4.16 4.30 23.93
N LEU A 203 4.15 3.45 24.96
CA LEU A 203 3.01 3.33 25.86
C LEU A 203 2.73 4.65 26.60
N ALA A 204 3.76 5.38 27.05
CA ALA A 204 3.58 6.67 27.73
C ALA A 204 2.87 7.70 26.85
N GLU A 205 3.27 7.81 25.59
CA GLU A 205 2.59 8.69 24.61
C GLU A 205 1.14 8.29 24.41
N ASN A 206 0.89 7.00 24.24
CA ASN A 206 -0.45 6.48 24.02
C ASN A 206 -1.36 6.65 25.26
N ILE A 207 -0.82 6.49 26.47
CA ILE A 207 -1.53 6.83 27.72
C ILE A 207 -1.85 8.32 27.75
N ALA A 208 -0.92 9.20 27.39
CA ALA A 208 -1.18 10.65 27.35
C ALA A 208 -2.34 10.98 26.38
N ARG A 209 -2.37 10.36 25.20
CA ARG A 209 -3.48 10.49 24.22
C ARG A 209 -4.81 9.99 24.79
N TYR A 210 -4.81 8.84 25.47
CA TYR A 210 -5.99 8.31 26.16
C TYR A 210 -6.53 9.29 27.22
N ARG A 211 -5.65 9.84 28.06
CA ARG A 211 -6.01 10.79 29.12
C ARG A 211 -6.55 12.10 28.53
N ALA A 212 -5.93 12.63 27.48
CA ALA A 212 -6.41 13.81 26.77
C ALA A 212 -7.81 13.59 26.17
N ALA A 213 -8.01 12.46 25.47
CA ALA A 213 -9.29 12.12 24.86
C ALA A 213 -10.44 11.96 25.89
N ARG A 214 -10.13 11.48 27.11
CA ARG A 214 -11.10 11.48 28.22
C ARG A 214 -11.52 12.89 28.61
N ALA A 215 -10.54 13.78 28.80
CA ALA A 215 -10.79 15.17 29.19
C ALA A 215 -11.62 15.91 28.13
N GLU A 216 -11.27 15.77 26.85
CA GLU A 216 -12.03 16.33 25.72
C GLU A 216 -13.48 15.85 25.69
N SER A 217 -13.73 14.61 26.12
CA SER A 217 -15.06 14.00 26.12
C SER A 217 -15.82 14.20 27.43
N GLY A 218 -15.32 15.07 28.32
CA GLY A 218 -15.97 15.43 29.59
C GLY A 218 -15.82 14.40 30.72
N PHE A 219 -14.92 13.42 30.58
CA PHE A 219 -14.57 12.49 31.65
C PHE A 219 -13.34 12.97 32.40
N ASP A 220 -13.24 12.67 33.70
CA ASP A 220 -12.02 12.95 34.46
C ASP A 220 -10.84 12.15 33.84
N PRO A 221 -9.76 12.83 33.40
CA PRO A 221 -8.58 12.15 32.86
C PRO A 221 -7.94 11.22 33.89
N ALA A 222 -7.98 11.53 35.19
CA ALA A 222 -7.35 10.74 36.24
C ALA A 222 -8.12 9.48 36.65
N GLU A 223 -9.44 9.42 36.43
CA GLU A 223 -10.28 8.29 36.87
C GLU A 223 -10.15 7.01 36.01
N GLY A 224 -9.67 7.13 34.77
CA GLY A 224 -9.51 5.97 33.89
C GLY A 224 -8.45 4.98 34.39
N CYS A 225 -8.76 3.69 34.52
CA CYS A 225 -7.75 2.69 34.88
C CYS A 225 -7.00 2.22 33.62
N VAL A 226 -5.67 2.28 33.62
CA VAL A 226 -4.81 1.70 32.59
C VAL A 226 -4.25 0.35 33.07
N THR A 227 -4.71 -0.72 32.46
CA THR A 227 -4.30 -2.10 32.74
C THR A 227 -3.35 -2.59 31.64
N VAL A 228 -2.14 -3.02 32.01
CA VAL A 228 -1.10 -3.49 31.08
C VAL A 228 -0.87 -4.98 31.25
N MET A 229 -1.12 -5.74 30.19
CA MET A 229 -0.84 -7.17 30.12
C MET A 229 0.65 -7.44 29.90
N LEU A 230 1.24 -8.31 30.72
CA LEU A 230 2.66 -8.68 30.67
C LEU A 230 2.83 -10.19 30.84
N HIS A 231 3.64 -10.83 29.98
CA HIS A 231 4.10 -12.20 30.21
C HIS A 231 4.86 -12.25 31.53
N THR A 232 4.48 -13.18 32.41
CA THR A 232 4.93 -13.18 33.80
C THR A 232 5.35 -14.59 34.24
N PHE A 233 6.62 -14.74 34.61
CA PHE A 233 7.18 -15.96 35.20
C PHE A 233 8.26 -15.58 36.23
N VAL A 234 7.86 -15.50 37.50
CA VAL A 234 8.72 -15.01 38.58
C VAL A 234 9.16 -16.16 39.47
N GLY A 235 10.48 -16.36 39.61
CA GLY A 235 11.09 -17.37 40.45
C GLY A 235 11.96 -16.78 41.57
N GLU A 236 12.54 -17.62 42.41
CA GLU A 236 13.50 -17.18 43.44
C GLU A 236 14.81 -16.66 42.85
N ASP A 237 15.26 -17.30 41.78
CA ASP A 237 16.51 -16.99 41.07
C ASP A 237 16.19 -16.48 39.66
N ALA A 238 16.74 -15.32 39.31
CA ALA A 238 16.43 -14.64 38.05
C ALA A 238 16.91 -15.44 36.84
N ASP A 239 18.14 -15.96 36.88
CA ASP A 239 18.73 -16.69 35.76
C ASP A 239 17.96 -17.99 35.49
N THR A 240 17.56 -18.70 36.54
CA THR A 240 16.75 -19.91 36.44
C THR A 240 15.35 -19.62 35.86
N ALA A 241 14.70 -18.53 36.30
CA ALA A 241 13.40 -18.13 35.79
C ALA A 241 13.46 -17.74 34.30
N VAL A 242 14.49 -16.97 33.90
CA VAL A 242 14.75 -16.60 32.50
C VAL A 242 15.10 -17.82 31.65
N ALA A 243 15.89 -18.78 32.16
CA ALA A 243 16.18 -19.99 31.40
C ALA A 243 14.92 -20.84 31.16
N ARG A 244 14.09 -21.01 32.19
CA ARG A 244 12.87 -21.85 32.11
C ARG A 244 11.77 -21.26 31.24
N ALA A 245 11.63 -19.93 31.21
CA ALA A 245 10.61 -19.27 30.41
C ALA A 245 10.95 -19.20 28.91
N LYS A 246 12.21 -19.43 28.52
CA LYS A 246 12.70 -19.26 27.14
C LYS A 246 11.95 -20.11 26.12
N ASP A 247 12.01 -21.43 26.26
CA ASP A 247 11.39 -22.33 25.27
C ASP A 247 9.86 -22.16 25.20
N PRO A 248 9.13 -22.06 26.33
CA PRO A 248 7.70 -21.77 26.31
C PRO A 248 7.36 -20.46 25.61
N TYR A 249 8.10 -19.38 25.89
CA TYR A 249 7.82 -18.07 25.29
C TYR A 249 8.20 -18.06 23.79
N CYS A 250 9.32 -18.66 23.40
CA CYS A 250 9.65 -18.83 21.97
C CYS A 250 8.54 -19.59 21.22
N THR A 251 8.01 -20.66 21.81
CA THR A 251 6.89 -21.42 21.26
C THR A 251 5.64 -20.56 21.14
N TYR A 252 5.33 -19.79 22.17
CA TYR A 252 4.26 -18.79 22.14
C TYR A 252 4.44 -17.79 21.00
N LEU A 253 5.63 -17.19 20.84
CA LEU A 253 5.89 -16.20 19.78
C LEU A 253 5.73 -16.82 18.37
N LYS A 254 6.21 -18.04 18.15
CA LYS A 254 6.03 -18.78 16.89
C LYS A 254 4.56 -19.02 16.56
N ALA A 255 3.76 -19.43 17.56
CA ALA A 255 2.33 -19.63 17.38
C ALA A 255 1.57 -18.31 17.13
N ASN A 256 2.20 -17.17 17.39
CA ASN A 256 1.56 -15.85 17.45
C ASN A 256 2.24 -14.79 16.57
N LEU A 257 2.92 -15.19 15.48
CA LEU A 257 3.62 -14.26 14.57
C LEU A 257 2.72 -13.15 14.01
N GLY A 258 1.42 -13.42 13.84
CA GLY A 258 0.44 -12.41 13.43
C GLY A 258 0.33 -11.21 14.37
N LEU A 259 0.58 -11.41 15.68
CA LEU A 259 0.61 -10.34 16.69
C LEU A 259 1.92 -9.52 16.64
N LEU A 260 2.97 -10.05 16.03
CA LEU A 260 4.27 -9.38 15.90
C LEU A 260 4.35 -8.45 14.67
N LYS A 261 3.36 -8.48 13.78
CA LYS A 261 3.25 -7.55 12.63
C LYS A 261 3.30 -6.08 13.06
N GLY A 262 2.86 -5.76 14.29
CA GLY A 262 2.94 -4.41 14.87
C GLY A 262 4.38 -3.89 15.09
N LEU A 263 5.35 -4.78 15.35
CA LEU A 263 6.76 -4.38 15.49
C LEU A 263 7.31 -3.77 14.20
N ALA A 264 6.91 -4.29 13.03
CA ALA A 264 7.32 -3.76 11.73
C ALA A 264 6.79 -2.34 11.49
N ARG A 265 5.57 -2.03 11.95
CA ARG A 265 4.93 -0.71 11.78
C ARG A 265 5.53 0.38 12.67
N SER A 266 6.09 0.04 13.83
CA SER A 266 6.57 1.00 14.83
C SER A 266 7.89 1.72 14.47
N ARG A 267 8.55 1.36 13.36
CA ARG A 267 9.84 1.93 12.94
C ARG A 267 9.90 2.45 11.50
N GLY A 268 8.74 2.77 10.90
CA GLY A 268 8.71 3.47 9.60
C GLY A 268 9.09 2.62 8.38
N HIS A 269 9.28 1.30 8.54
CA HIS A 269 9.45 0.39 7.42
C HIS A 269 8.11 -0.28 7.08
N GLY A 270 7.70 -0.16 5.82
CA GLY A 270 6.46 -0.72 5.28
C GLY A 270 6.40 -2.26 5.34
N GLU A 271 5.25 -2.81 4.95
CA GLU A 271 4.78 -4.20 5.10
C GLU A 271 5.60 -5.31 4.38
N GLY A 272 6.93 -5.22 4.31
CA GLY A 272 7.77 -6.07 3.44
C GLY A 272 8.34 -7.36 4.04
N VAL A 273 7.97 -7.76 5.26
CA VAL A 273 8.55 -8.97 5.88
C VAL A 273 7.44 -9.87 6.40
N ASP A 274 7.11 -10.91 5.64
CA ASP A 274 6.31 -12.01 6.16
C ASP A 274 7.20 -12.99 6.93
N ILE A 275 7.34 -12.75 8.23
CA ILE A 275 8.06 -13.61 9.18
C ILE A 275 7.53 -15.05 9.12
N GLY A 276 6.26 -15.24 8.72
CA GLY A 276 5.64 -16.57 8.58
C GLY A 276 6.22 -17.42 7.44
N THR A 277 7.01 -16.84 6.54
CA THR A 277 7.66 -17.55 5.42
C THR A 277 9.09 -18.02 5.73
N LEU A 278 9.63 -17.67 6.91
CA LEU A 278 10.98 -18.09 7.31
C LEU A 278 11.03 -19.62 7.53
N PRO A 279 12.12 -20.30 7.12
CA PRO A 279 12.38 -21.69 7.50
C PRO A 279 12.31 -21.85 9.03
N ASP A 280 11.78 -22.97 9.55
CA ASP A 280 11.57 -23.15 11.00
C ASP A 280 12.86 -22.97 11.83
N GLU A 281 14.02 -23.32 11.28
CA GLU A 281 15.31 -23.09 11.94
C GLU A 281 15.64 -21.59 12.07
N GLU A 282 15.43 -20.79 11.02
CA GLU A 282 15.62 -19.33 11.05
C GLU A 282 14.58 -18.67 11.97
N LEU A 283 13.33 -19.13 11.89
CA LEU A 283 12.26 -18.66 12.75
C LEU A 283 12.55 -18.93 14.23
N THR A 284 13.09 -20.12 14.55
CA THR A 284 13.52 -20.50 15.92
C THR A 284 14.57 -19.54 16.44
N ARG A 285 15.57 -19.21 15.64
CA ARG A 285 16.64 -18.27 16.03
C ARG A 285 16.09 -16.86 16.19
N PHE A 286 15.20 -16.42 15.31
CA PHE A 286 14.55 -15.12 15.39
C PHE A 286 13.71 -14.96 16.67
N VAL A 287 12.85 -15.91 17.01
CA VAL A 287 12.06 -15.83 18.25
C VAL A 287 12.92 -15.95 19.50
N SER A 288 14.02 -16.71 19.46
CA SER A 288 14.99 -16.77 20.56
C SER A 288 15.64 -15.42 20.80
N PHE A 289 15.99 -14.69 19.73
CA PHE A 289 16.52 -13.33 19.84
C PHE A 289 15.47 -12.36 20.42
N LEU A 290 14.22 -12.42 19.93
CA LEU A 290 13.14 -11.61 20.48
C LEU A 290 12.91 -11.90 21.97
N TYR A 291 13.00 -13.16 22.38
CA TYR A 291 12.89 -13.56 23.78
C TYR A 291 13.95 -12.86 24.64
N ASP A 292 15.22 -12.94 24.25
CA ASP A 292 16.32 -12.38 25.03
C ASP A 292 16.13 -10.87 25.27
N ARG A 293 15.52 -10.16 24.31
CA ARG A 293 15.14 -8.75 24.44
C ARG A 293 13.87 -8.54 25.27
N PHE A 294 12.80 -9.29 25.01
CA PHE A 294 11.50 -9.08 25.65
C PHE A 294 11.48 -9.49 27.11
N ALA A 295 12.23 -10.54 27.48
CA ALA A 295 12.38 -10.97 28.86
C ALA A 295 13.00 -9.86 29.73
N ALA A 296 13.95 -9.11 29.19
CA ALA A 296 14.64 -8.04 29.91
C ALA A 296 13.85 -6.71 29.96
N GLU A 297 13.19 -6.33 28.85
CA GLU A 297 12.64 -4.97 28.69
C GLU A 297 11.12 -4.90 28.81
N ARG A 298 10.39 -5.99 28.58
CA ARG A 298 8.93 -5.97 28.27
C ARG A 298 8.10 -7.04 28.97
N SER A 299 8.71 -7.82 29.87
CA SER A 299 8.07 -8.94 30.56
C SER A 299 8.48 -8.99 32.04
N LEU A 300 7.68 -9.66 32.87
CA LEU A 300 8.01 -9.93 34.27
C LEU A 300 8.57 -11.35 34.41
N ILE A 301 9.74 -11.57 33.82
CA ILE A 301 10.44 -12.88 33.83
C ILE A 301 11.76 -12.70 34.58
N GLY A 302 11.92 -13.39 35.71
CA GLY A 302 13.10 -13.23 36.58
C GLY A 302 12.78 -13.40 38.05
N SER A 303 13.48 -12.68 38.93
CA SER A 303 13.19 -12.62 40.37
C SER A 303 12.34 -11.39 40.72
N PRO A 304 11.73 -11.31 41.92
CA PRO A 304 11.04 -10.11 42.37
C PRO A 304 11.93 -8.85 42.29
N GLU A 305 13.21 -8.96 42.63
CA GLU A 305 14.16 -7.86 42.58
C GLU A 305 14.46 -7.41 41.15
N SER A 306 14.63 -8.36 40.21
CA SER A 306 14.95 -8.02 38.82
C SER A 306 13.74 -7.44 38.07
N CYS A 307 12.52 -7.82 38.44
CA CYS A 307 11.29 -7.35 37.80
C CYS A 307 10.82 -5.98 38.31
N LEU A 308 11.17 -5.60 39.55
CA LEU A 308 10.70 -4.38 40.20
C LEU A 308 10.99 -3.07 39.42
N PRO A 309 12.15 -2.89 38.74
CA PRO A 309 12.41 -1.69 37.94
C PRO A 309 11.39 -1.47 36.81
N LEU A 310 10.97 -2.53 36.11
CA LEU A 310 9.97 -2.41 35.04
C LEU A 310 8.60 -2.02 35.61
N VAL A 311 8.21 -2.62 36.75
CA VAL A 311 6.98 -2.26 37.48
C VAL A 311 6.95 -0.77 37.83
N ARG A 312 8.08 -0.21 38.25
CA ARG A 312 8.21 1.23 38.57
C ARG A 312 8.08 2.10 37.33
N ARG A 313 8.82 1.79 36.27
CA ARG A 313 8.73 2.53 34.99
C ARG A 313 7.30 2.56 34.46
N LEU A 314 6.59 1.44 34.54
CA LEU A 314 5.19 1.37 34.12
C LEU A 314 4.26 2.21 35.02
N ALA A 315 4.51 2.24 36.32
CA ALA A 315 3.78 3.13 37.24
C ALA A 315 4.01 4.62 36.89
N ASP A 316 5.26 4.97 36.57
CA ASP A 316 5.67 6.34 36.28
C ASP A 316 5.01 6.87 35.00
N VAL A 317 4.86 6.04 33.97
CA VAL A 317 4.17 6.40 32.72
C VAL A 317 2.65 6.33 32.82
N GLY A 318 2.10 5.99 33.99
CA GLY A 318 0.68 6.07 34.27
C GLY A 318 -0.12 4.78 34.09
N ALA A 319 0.53 3.61 34.11
CA ALA A 319 -0.17 2.34 34.30
C ALA A 319 -0.66 2.20 35.75
N ASP A 320 -1.89 1.74 35.92
CA ASP A 320 -2.55 1.61 37.23
C ASP A 320 -2.58 0.15 37.71
N GLU A 321 -2.61 -0.79 36.78
CA GLU A 321 -2.75 -2.22 37.01
C GLU A 321 -1.88 -3.03 36.04
N LEU A 322 -1.22 -4.07 36.56
CA LEU A 322 -0.53 -5.09 35.76
C LEU A 322 -1.37 -6.36 35.71
N ALA A 323 -1.72 -6.80 34.51
CA ALA A 323 -2.36 -8.08 34.25
C ALA A 323 -1.29 -9.13 33.91
N CYS A 324 -0.87 -9.89 34.91
CA CYS A 324 0.20 -10.86 34.82
C CYS A 324 -0.27 -12.10 34.06
N LEU A 325 0.14 -12.23 32.79
CA LEU A 325 -0.19 -13.35 31.93
C LEU A 325 0.67 -14.57 32.30
N LEU A 326 0.03 -15.61 32.81
CA LEU A 326 0.69 -16.75 33.46
C LEU A 326 0.81 -18.01 32.58
N ASP A 327 -0.12 -18.22 31.66
CA ASP A 327 -0.31 -19.48 30.90
C ASP A 327 0.16 -19.36 29.45
N PHE A 328 1.25 -18.63 29.22
CA PHE A 328 1.86 -18.49 27.89
C PHE A 328 2.68 -19.73 27.47
N GLY A 329 2.75 -20.78 28.31
CA GLY A 329 3.41 -22.04 27.99
C GLY A 329 4.13 -22.76 29.14
N PRO A 330 4.62 -22.12 30.22
CA PRO A 330 5.25 -22.84 31.33
C PRO A 330 4.30 -23.86 31.97
N ALA A 331 4.85 -24.92 32.57
CA ALA A 331 4.04 -26.00 33.14
C ALA A 331 3.18 -25.49 34.33
N PRO A 332 1.94 -25.99 34.51
CA PRO A 332 1.03 -25.51 35.56
C PRO A 332 1.64 -25.46 36.97
N ASP A 333 2.33 -26.53 37.37
CA ASP A 333 2.93 -26.61 38.70
C ASP A 333 4.07 -25.59 38.87
N GLU A 334 4.86 -25.31 37.82
CA GLU A 334 5.91 -24.28 37.88
C GLU A 334 5.34 -22.87 38.01
N VAL A 335 4.22 -22.59 37.31
CA VAL A 335 3.51 -21.32 37.44
C VAL A 335 2.98 -21.15 38.86
N LEU A 336 2.37 -22.19 39.42
CA LEU A 336 1.81 -22.19 40.77
C LEU A 336 2.90 -22.02 41.84
N ASP A 337 4.06 -22.67 41.67
CA ASP A 337 5.22 -22.53 42.54
C ASP A 337 5.83 -21.10 42.49
N GLY A 338 5.66 -20.39 41.37
CA GLY A 338 6.07 -18.99 41.20
C GLY A 338 5.13 -17.96 41.84
N LEU A 339 3.87 -18.30 42.14
CA LEU A 339 2.88 -17.35 42.67
C LEU A 339 3.30 -16.65 43.97
N PRO A 340 3.95 -17.31 44.96
CA PRO A 340 4.49 -16.63 46.14
C PRO A 340 5.55 -15.57 45.81
N GLN A 341 6.38 -15.79 44.77
CA GLN A 341 7.37 -14.80 44.35
C GLN A 341 6.72 -13.63 43.61
N LEU A 342 5.68 -13.90 42.81
CA LEU A 342 4.86 -12.84 42.23
C LEU A 342 4.15 -12.00 43.31
N ASP A 343 3.66 -12.63 44.38
CA ASP A 343 3.08 -11.93 45.53
C ASP A 343 4.12 -11.07 46.26
N ARG A 344 5.33 -11.59 46.44
CA ARG A 344 6.47 -10.82 46.98
C ARG A 344 6.79 -9.59 46.13
N LEU A 345 6.80 -9.72 44.80
CA LEU A 345 6.96 -8.58 43.88
C LEU A 345 5.84 -7.54 44.06
N ARG A 346 4.59 -7.99 44.19
CA ARG A 346 3.44 -7.12 44.48
C ARG A 346 3.66 -6.35 45.79
N GLU A 347 4.06 -7.01 46.87
CA GLU A 347 4.33 -6.37 48.18
C GLU A 347 5.50 -5.38 48.13
N MET A 348 6.57 -5.71 47.41
CA MET A 348 7.72 -4.82 47.19
C MET A 348 7.32 -3.55 46.42
N SER A 349 6.39 -3.67 45.47
CA SER A 349 5.87 -2.51 44.72
C SER A 349 5.00 -1.59 45.59
N ALA A 350 4.33 -2.14 46.61
CA ALA A 350 3.44 -1.40 47.50
C ALA A 350 4.19 -0.59 48.57
N THR A 351 5.36 -1.06 49.02
CA THR A 351 6.14 -0.46 50.12
C THR A 351 6.89 0.82 49.71
N VAL A 352 7.00 1.14 48.42
CA VAL A 352 7.77 2.28 47.90
C VAL A 352 6.88 3.45 47.43
N ALA A 353 5.57 3.24 47.30
CA ALA A 353 4.65 4.17 46.62
C ALA A 353 4.07 5.33 47.48
N SER A 354 4.79 5.85 48.48
CA SER A 354 4.27 6.86 49.43
C SER A 354 4.66 8.33 49.15
N ALA A 355 5.27 8.66 48.01
CA ALA A 355 5.52 10.06 47.64
C ALA A 355 4.32 10.64 46.83
N PRO A 356 3.79 11.84 47.17
CA PRO A 356 2.68 12.43 46.44
C PRO A 356 3.09 12.83 45.03
N ARG A 357 2.22 12.55 44.05
CA ARG A 357 2.35 12.98 42.66
C ARG A 357 2.30 14.52 42.57
N THR A 358 3.43 15.16 42.28
CA THR A 358 3.49 16.54 41.80
C THR A 358 3.53 16.55 40.27
N ALA A 359 2.66 17.35 39.65
CA ALA A 359 2.72 17.65 38.24
C ALA A 359 4.11 18.25 37.89
N PRO A 360 4.68 17.97 36.71
CA PRO A 360 5.99 18.50 36.35
C PRO A 360 5.91 20.02 36.17
N GLU A 361 6.53 20.75 37.10
CA GLU A 361 6.92 22.14 36.89
C GLU A 361 8.00 22.18 35.79
N VAL A 362 7.66 22.83 34.68
CA VAL A 362 8.64 23.23 33.67
C VAL A 362 9.48 24.35 34.28
N THR A 363 10.73 24.02 34.62
CA THR A 363 11.73 25.01 35.01
C THR A 363 12.11 25.85 33.80
N ALA A 364 11.65 27.10 33.76
CA ALA A 364 12.15 28.11 32.85
C ALA A 364 13.64 28.36 33.10
N SER A 365 14.48 28.11 32.09
CA SER A 365 15.89 28.47 32.13
C SER A 365 16.07 29.98 31.93
N ALA A 366 16.98 30.57 32.70
CA ALA A 366 17.23 32.00 32.79
C ALA A 366 17.92 32.59 31.54
N ARG A 367 17.19 32.79 30.44
CA ARG A 367 17.65 33.56 29.27
C ARG A 367 16.69 34.62 28.74
N ASP A 368 15.62 34.97 29.47
CA ASP A 368 14.71 36.04 29.06
C ASP A 368 15.13 37.39 29.65
N THR A 369 15.85 38.20 28.88
CA THR A 369 15.88 39.66 29.07
C THR A 369 16.02 40.47 27.77
N GLU A 370 16.36 39.85 26.63
CA GLU A 370 16.40 40.53 25.31
C GLU A 370 15.33 40.04 24.31
N ALA A 371 14.61 38.95 24.59
CA ALA A 371 13.79 38.20 23.62
C ALA A 371 12.32 38.66 23.45
N ASP A 372 11.86 39.68 24.18
CA ASP A 372 10.46 40.14 24.19
C ASP A 372 10.25 41.53 23.54
N ALA A 373 11.03 41.88 22.52
CA ALA A 373 10.82 43.12 21.77
C ALA A 373 9.47 43.10 21.03
N ASP A 374 8.67 44.17 21.12
CA ASP A 374 7.43 44.30 20.35
C ASP A 374 7.70 44.71 18.89
N ALA A 375 6.67 44.66 18.04
CA ALA A 375 6.81 44.98 16.61
C ALA A 375 7.31 46.42 16.38
N ALA A 376 6.90 47.39 17.20
CA ALA A 376 7.34 48.78 17.10
C ALA A 376 8.85 48.92 17.41
N THR A 377 9.34 48.18 18.41
CA THR A 377 10.76 48.14 18.78
C THR A 377 11.60 47.49 17.70
N LEU A 378 11.11 46.41 17.07
CA LEU A 378 11.79 45.75 15.95
C LEU A 378 11.86 46.66 14.71
N LEU A 379 10.77 47.34 14.36
CA LEU A 379 10.75 48.28 13.23
C LEU A 379 11.67 49.49 13.47
N ALA A 380 11.83 49.93 14.72
CA ALA A 380 12.77 51.00 15.08
C ALA A 380 14.25 50.63 14.85
N ARG A 381 14.57 49.36 14.57
CA ARG A 381 15.93 48.88 14.23
C ARG A 381 16.33 49.18 12.77
N GLY A 382 15.44 49.77 11.99
CA GLY A 382 15.74 50.20 10.61
C GLY A 382 15.52 49.11 9.55
N LEU A 383 14.58 48.19 9.78
CA LEU A 383 14.16 47.20 8.77
C LEU A 383 13.49 47.91 7.59
N ALA A 384 13.89 47.59 6.37
CA ALA A 384 13.33 48.18 5.16
C ALA A 384 12.05 47.43 4.75
N GLU A 385 10.98 48.16 4.45
CA GLU A 385 9.74 47.56 3.94
C GLU A 385 9.99 46.94 2.55
N PHE A 386 9.48 45.72 2.36
CA PHE A 386 9.57 44.97 1.12
C PHE A 386 8.16 44.64 0.61
N ASP A 387 7.92 44.86 -0.68
CA ASP A 387 6.60 44.66 -1.26
C ASP A 387 6.22 43.17 -1.30
N VAL A 388 5.05 42.84 -0.74
CA VAL A 388 4.59 41.44 -0.62
C VAL A 388 4.25 40.83 -1.98
N THR A 389 3.78 41.63 -2.93
CA THR A 389 3.48 41.14 -4.29
C THR A 389 4.77 40.75 -5.00
N GLU A 390 5.81 41.58 -4.85
CA GLU A 390 7.15 41.29 -5.33
C GLU A 390 7.76 40.08 -4.63
N PHE A 391 7.54 39.91 -3.32
CA PHE A 391 8.00 38.75 -2.56
C PHE A 391 7.45 37.43 -3.11
N PHE A 392 6.13 37.31 -3.26
CA PHE A 392 5.54 36.11 -3.85
C PHE A 392 5.84 35.96 -5.34
N GLY A 393 5.95 37.05 -6.09
CA GLY A 393 6.31 36.99 -7.51
C GLY A 393 7.70 36.38 -7.76
N ARG A 394 8.65 36.61 -6.85
CA ARG A 394 9.99 35.99 -6.92
C ARG A 394 9.98 34.51 -6.57
N ILE A 395 9.19 34.11 -5.57
CA ILE A 395 9.01 32.69 -5.20
C ILE A 395 8.32 31.92 -6.34
N GLU A 396 7.35 32.54 -6.99
CA GLU A 396 6.65 31.99 -8.15
C GLU A 396 7.59 31.86 -9.37
N ALA A 397 8.45 32.85 -9.60
CA ALA A 397 9.50 32.79 -10.63
C ALA A 397 10.54 31.67 -10.35
N ALA A 398 10.81 31.37 -9.09
CA ALA A 398 11.66 30.26 -8.66
C ALA A 398 10.95 28.89 -8.63
N GLY A 399 9.71 28.80 -9.15
CA GLY A 399 8.99 27.54 -9.35
C GLY A 399 7.97 27.15 -8.28
N ALA A 400 7.71 28.01 -7.27
CA ALA A 400 6.74 27.74 -6.21
C ALA A 400 5.55 28.71 -6.24
N ALA A 401 4.42 28.28 -6.84
CA ALA A 401 3.22 29.10 -6.96
C ALA A 401 2.28 28.95 -5.75
N TYR A 402 2.06 30.05 -5.02
CA TYR A 402 1.14 30.11 -3.89
C TYR A 402 -0.25 30.60 -4.33
N GLY A 403 -1.31 29.82 -4.10
CA GLY A 403 -2.69 30.26 -4.33
C GLY A 403 -3.18 31.28 -3.29
N PRO A 404 -4.28 32.03 -3.54
CA PRO A 404 -4.76 33.09 -2.63
C PRO A 404 -5.04 32.61 -1.19
N ALA A 405 -5.51 31.37 -1.01
CA ALA A 405 -5.76 30.79 0.32
C ALA A 405 -4.49 30.48 1.12
N MET A 406 -3.33 30.42 0.45
CA MET A 406 -2.02 30.15 1.06
C MET A 406 -1.16 31.41 1.23
N ARG A 407 -1.67 32.60 0.87
CA ARG A 407 -0.98 33.88 1.03
C ARG A 407 -1.59 34.65 2.21
N CYS A 408 -0.99 34.53 3.39
CA CYS A 408 -1.49 35.19 4.61
C CYS A 408 -0.61 36.34 5.11
N LEU A 409 0.46 36.64 4.39
CA LEU A 409 1.41 37.72 4.66
C LEU A 409 0.85 39.07 4.17
N GLU A 410 0.80 40.07 5.06
CA GLU A 410 0.30 41.43 4.76
C GLU A 410 1.45 42.41 4.50
N ASN A 411 2.53 42.30 5.28
CA ASN A 411 3.70 43.16 5.17
C ASN A 411 4.97 42.37 5.50
N VAL A 412 6.08 42.78 4.87
CA VAL A 412 7.42 42.24 5.13
C VAL A 412 8.38 43.39 5.33
N TRP A 413 9.24 43.28 6.35
CA TRP A 413 10.35 44.18 6.58
C TRP A 413 11.64 43.37 6.71
N VAL A 414 12.64 43.70 5.90
CA VAL A 414 13.89 42.95 5.78
C VAL A 414 15.05 43.80 6.29
N GLY A 415 15.87 43.22 7.16
CA GLY A 415 17.16 43.74 7.59
C GLY A 415 18.32 42.87 7.12
N GLU A 416 19.55 43.17 7.58
CA GLU A 416 20.73 42.42 7.18
C GLU A 416 20.76 40.97 7.72
N ARG A 417 20.19 40.75 8.92
CA ARG A 417 20.22 39.44 9.62
C ARG A 417 18.88 39.04 10.21
N GLU A 418 17.85 39.85 10.04
CA GLU A 418 16.52 39.59 10.60
C GLU A 418 15.42 40.02 9.63
N VAL A 419 14.28 39.34 9.68
CA VAL A 419 13.08 39.64 8.90
C VAL A 419 11.88 39.68 9.84
N LEU A 420 11.01 40.66 9.64
CA LEU A 420 9.74 40.75 10.31
C LEU A 420 8.62 40.63 9.27
N GLY A 421 7.69 39.71 9.46
CA GLY A 421 6.47 39.62 8.67
C GLY A 421 5.24 39.82 9.54
N ARG A 422 4.24 40.54 9.01
CA ARG A 422 2.91 40.63 9.61
C ARG A 422 1.97 39.72 8.85
N LEU A 423 1.32 38.79 9.56
CA LEU A 423 0.45 37.77 9.00
C LEU A 423 -0.95 37.87 9.61
N THR A 424 -1.97 37.58 8.81
CA THR A 424 -3.34 37.45 9.31
C THR A 424 -3.78 36.00 9.23
N VAL A 425 -4.28 35.47 10.36
CA VAL A 425 -4.82 34.11 10.41
C VAL A 425 -5.99 33.99 9.41
N PRO A 426 -5.92 33.08 8.42
CA PRO A 426 -6.97 32.94 7.41
C PRO A 426 -8.36 32.66 8.03
N GLU A 427 -9.40 33.32 7.51
CA GLU A 427 -10.78 33.05 7.88
C GLU A 427 -11.35 31.88 7.06
N GLY A 428 -11.70 30.79 7.73
CA GLY A 428 -12.27 29.58 7.13
C GLY A 428 -12.49 28.51 8.20
N PRO A 429 -13.19 27.39 7.90
CA PRO A 429 -13.21 26.26 8.81
C PRO A 429 -11.79 25.70 8.89
N ALA A 430 -11.04 26.11 9.92
CA ALA A 430 -9.98 25.26 10.41
C ALA A 430 -10.68 23.96 10.80
N GLU A 431 -10.45 22.89 10.05
CA GLU A 431 -10.75 21.55 10.55
C GLU A 431 -10.15 21.50 11.96
N GLU A 432 -10.91 20.99 12.94
CA GLU A 432 -10.59 20.99 14.39
C GLU A 432 -9.29 20.22 14.74
N ALA A 433 -8.43 19.93 13.76
CA ALA A 433 -7.26 19.06 13.79
C ALA A 433 -5.89 19.78 13.85
N TYR A 434 -5.80 21.11 13.70
CA TYR A 434 -4.51 21.82 13.64
C TYR A 434 -4.31 22.86 14.77
N GLN A 435 -3.15 22.83 15.44
CA GLN A 435 -2.77 23.87 16.42
C GLN A 435 -2.29 25.18 15.77
N PHE A 436 -1.79 25.11 14.52
CA PHE A 436 -1.43 26.24 13.67
C PHE A 436 -2.05 26.03 12.29
N HIS A 437 -2.62 27.08 11.69
CA HIS A 437 -3.10 26.99 10.31
C HIS A 437 -1.91 26.73 9.36
N PRO A 438 -1.96 25.73 8.46
CA PRO A 438 -0.82 25.39 7.60
C PRO A 438 -0.26 26.57 6.81
N ALA A 439 -1.13 27.39 6.20
CA ALA A 439 -0.72 28.60 5.50
C ALA A 439 0.01 29.61 6.42
N LEU A 440 -0.41 29.74 7.68
CA LEU A 440 0.20 30.67 8.63
C LEU A 440 1.61 30.24 9.00
N LEU A 441 1.79 28.94 9.30
CA LEU A 441 3.09 28.40 9.66
C LEU A 441 4.07 28.44 8.48
N ASP A 442 3.59 28.07 7.29
CA ASP A 442 4.40 28.08 6.08
C ASP A 442 4.88 29.50 5.73
N ASN A 443 3.98 30.49 5.72
CA ASN A 443 4.34 31.89 5.45
C ASN A 443 5.26 32.46 6.55
N ALA A 444 5.12 32.01 7.80
CA ALA A 444 5.98 32.45 8.89
C ALA A 444 7.44 32.00 8.72
N PHE A 445 7.66 30.79 8.19
CA PHE A 445 8.99 30.24 7.92
C PHE A 445 9.56 30.72 6.58
N LEU A 446 8.71 30.92 5.58
CA LEU A 446 9.05 31.40 4.24
C LEU A 446 9.86 32.71 4.26
N LEU A 447 9.66 33.55 5.29
CA LEU A 447 10.41 34.79 5.50
C LEU A 447 11.93 34.60 5.61
N LEU A 448 12.42 33.43 6.03
CA LEU A 448 13.86 33.14 6.05
C LEU A 448 14.47 33.21 4.64
N GLY A 449 13.71 32.84 3.61
CA GLY A 449 14.13 32.94 2.22
C GLY A 449 14.48 34.37 1.79
N ALA A 450 13.91 35.40 2.44
CA ALA A 450 14.25 36.80 2.17
C ALA A 450 15.69 37.18 2.56
N LEU A 451 16.33 36.37 3.43
CA LEU A 451 17.73 36.55 3.87
C LEU A 451 18.73 35.72 3.05
N ALA A 452 18.27 35.00 2.01
CA ALA A 452 19.17 34.24 1.16
C ALA A 452 20.09 35.19 0.36
N PRO A 453 21.36 34.79 0.11
CA PRO A 453 22.26 35.55 -0.76
C PRO A 453 21.61 35.77 -2.14
N GLY A 454 21.42 37.03 -2.53
CA GLY A 454 20.83 37.37 -3.83
C GLY A 454 19.29 37.28 -3.91
N ALA A 455 18.59 36.90 -2.85
CA ALA A 455 17.12 36.86 -2.78
C ALA A 455 16.48 38.22 -3.15
N LEU A 456 17.12 39.31 -2.71
CA LEU A 456 16.67 40.68 -2.99
C LEU A 456 17.20 41.24 -4.33
N SER A 457 18.12 40.54 -5.01
CA SER A 457 18.73 40.97 -6.28
C SER A 457 18.38 40.11 -7.49
N GLY A 458 17.42 39.16 -7.38
CA GLY A 458 16.88 38.40 -8.51
C GLY A 458 17.53 37.04 -8.78
N SER A 459 18.08 36.38 -7.75
CA SER A 459 18.50 34.97 -7.85
C SER A 459 17.29 34.04 -8.04
N GLU A 460 17.42 33.04 -8.93
CA GLU A 460 16.41 32.01 -9.23
C GLU A 460 16.40 30.85 -8.20
N ALA A 461 17.12 30.96 -7.09
CA ALA A 461 17.19 29.89 -6.10
C ALA A 461 15.99 29.90 -5.13
N LEU A 462 15.38 28.73 -4.91
CA LEU A 462 14.29 28.52 -3.97
C LEU A 462 14.84 28.02 -2.62
N ALA A 463 14.43 28.67 -1.51
CA ALA A 463 14.75 28.22 -0.16
C ALA A 463 13.65 27.27 0.34
N LEU A 464 13.97 25.99 0.52
CA LEU A 464 13.01 24.97 0.97
C LEU A 464 13.34 24.50 2.39
N PRO A 465 12.35 24.34 3.29
CA PRO A 465 12.58 23.81 4.63
C PRO A 465 13.23 22.41 4.59
N SER A 466 14.38 22.24 5.25
CA SER A 466 15.09 20.97 5.39
C SER A 466 14.99 20.38 6.79
N GLY A 467 14.66 21.20 7.80
CA GLY A 467 14.45 20.74 9.17
C GLY A 467 14.20 21.87 10.15
N VAL A 468 13.85 21.52 11.38
CA VAL A 468 13.73 22.44 12.51
C VAL A 468 14.30 21.73 13.75
N GLY A 469 15.11 22.44 14.55
CA GLY A 469 15.71 21.87 15.74
C GLY A 469 14.69 21.65 16.85
N SER A 470 13.95 22.69 17.20
CA SER A 470 12.84 22.63 18.16
C SER A 470 11.69 23.54 17.69
N PHE A 471 10.46 23.16 18.00
CA PHE A 471 9.29 24.01 17.78
C PHE A 471 8.38 23.94 19.00
N GLU A 472 8.26 25.06 19.71
CA GLU A 472 7.47 25.19 20.93
C GLU A 472 6.23 26.04 20.66
N ILE A 473 5.05 25.45 20.88
CA ILE A 473 3.77 26.15 20.81
C ILE A 473 3.36 26.52 22.23
N LEU A 474 3.29 27.83 22.51
CA LEU A 474 2.86 28.33 23.81
C LEU A 474 1.34 28.47 23.87
N ARG A 475 0.72 28.88 22.76
CA ARG A 475 -0.73 29.03 22.60
C ARG A 475 -1.14 29.08 21.13
N SER A 476 -2.42 28.90 20.83
CA SER A 476 -2.94 28.98 19.46
C SER A 476 -2.95 30.44 18.95
N PRO A 477 -2.50 30.69 17.70
CA PRO A 477 -2.56 32.01 17.08
C PRO A 477 -4.00 32.46 16.83
N ARG A 478 -4.30 33.74 17.04
CA ARG A 478 -5.60 34.34 16.71
C ARG A 478 -5.39 35.74 16.13
N GLY A 479 -6.17 36.10 15.11
CA GLY A 479 -6.12 37.42 14.50
C GLY A 479 -4.80 37.69 13.76
N THR A 480 -4.15 38.81 14.07
CA THR A 480 -2.88 39.20 13.44
C THR A 480 -1.69 38.73 14.27
N ILE A 481 -0.71 38.11 13.61
CA ILE A 481 0.52 37.56 14.19
C ILE A 481 1.72 38.18 13.50
N HIS A 482 2.80 38.41 14.24
CA HIS A 482 4.09 38.78 13.69
C HIS A 482 5.04 37.58 13.72
N SER A 483 5.75 37.33 12.61
CA SER A 483 6.86 36.38 12.53
C SER A 483 8.17 37.15 12.49
N HIS A 484 9.01 36.97 13.50
CA HIS A 484 10.35 37.55 13.57
C HIS A 484 11.38 36.44 13.39
N VAL A 485 12.11 36.49 12.28
CA VAL A 485 13.12 35.51 11.89
C VAL A 485 14.50 36.13 12.07
N VAL A 486 15.40 35.47 12.80
CA VAL A 486 16.77 35.93 13.03
C VAL A 486 17.75 34.88 12.53
N ARG A 487 18.59 35.25 11.55
CA ARG A 487 19.54 34.33 10.91
C ARG A 487 20.71 34.01 11.83
N THR A 488 20.92 32.72 12.04
CA THR A 488 22.05 32.15 12.76
C THR A 488 23.24 32.01 11.80
N PRO A 489 24.46 32.44 12.19
CA PRO A 489 25.62 32.29 11.33
C PRO A 489 25.99 30.81 11.15
N VAL A 490 26.18 30.42 9.88
CA VAL A 490 26.70 29.11 9.45
C VAL A 490 28.06 29.29 8.77
N ALA A 491 28.82 28.22 8.59
CA ALA A 491 30.11 28.27 7.88
C ALA A 491 29.93 28.83 6.46
N GLU A 492 30.86 29.66 5.99
CA GLU A 492 30.85 30.20 4.63
C GLU A 492 30.89 29.05 3.60
N GLY A 493 29.94 29.01 2.67
CA GLY A 493 29.84 28.01 1.60
C GLY A 493 28.85 26.86 1.83
N ALA A 494 28.05 26.88 2.89
CA ALA A 494 26.96 25.93 3.08
C ALA A 494 25.71 26.33 2.25
N ASP A 495 25.12 25.39 1.52
CA ASP A 495 23.85 25.56 0.76
C ASP A 495 22.60 25.59 1.69
N GLU A 496 22.79 26.00 2.94
CA GLU A 496 21.77 25.97 3.99
C GLU A 496 21.69 27.29 4.75
N LEU A 497 20.48 27.78 4.97
CA LEU A 497 20.14 28.91 5.82
C LEU A 497 19.61 28.37 7.15
N VAL A 498 20.09 28.94 8.26
CA VAL A 498 19.61 28.58 9.60
C VAL A 498 19.12 29.81 10.33
N ALA A 499 17.97 29.74 11.00
CA ALA A 499 17.42 30.83 11.78
C ALA A 499 16.59 30.38 12.98
N ASP A 500 16.43 31.28 13.94
CA ASP A 500 15.44 31.17 15.00
C ASP A 500 14.22 32.04 14.63
N VAL A 501 13.02 31.52 14.88
CA VAL A 501 11.74 32.18 14.54
C VAL A 501 10.92 32.38 15.80
N ARG A 502 10.46 33.61 16.02
CA ARG A 502 9.50 33.95 17.08
C ARG A 502 8.20 34.43 16.48
N LEU A 503 7.11 33.76 16.83
CA LEU A 503 5.74 34.16 16.48
C LEU A 503 5.10 34.86 17.68
N PHE A 504 4.57 36.06 17.52
CA PHE A 504 3.99 36.84 18.62
C PHE A 504 2.83 37.75 18.17
N ASP A 505 1.95 38.09 19.10
CA ASP A 505 0.92 39.13 18.93
C ASP A 505 0.98 40.14 20.08
N ASP A 506 -0.01 41.04 20.17
CA ASP A 506 -0.11 42.09 21.18
C ASP A 506 -0.15 41.58 22.63
N THR A 507 -0.46 40.29 22.82
CA THR A 507 -0.51 39.62 24.14
C THR A 507 0.77 38.84 24.47
N GLY A 508 1.75 38.81 23.56
CA GLY A 508 3.07 38.20 23.77
C GLY A 508 3.39 37.08 22.79
N THR A 509 4.44 36.30 23.09
CA THR A 509 4.88 35.18 22.23
C THR A 509 3.80 34.09 22.15
N VAL A 510 3.59 33.57 20.94
CA VAL A 510 2.61 32.53 20.56
C VAL A 510 3.32 31.20 20.32
N ALA A 511 4.47 31.23 19.64
CA ALA A 511 5.32 30.08 19.39
C ALA A 511 6.77 30.48 19.11
N ARG A 512 7.70 29.53 19.25
CA ARG A 512 9.13 29.68 18.99
C ARG A 512 9.61 28.48 18.16
N ALA A 513 10.43 28.73 17.15
CA ALA A 513 11.17 27.71 16.41
C ALA A 513 12.67 28.00 16.58
N GLU A 514 13.44 27.02 17.02
CA GLU A 514 14.90 27.15 17.11
C GLU A 514 15.57 26.26 16.06
N GLY A 515 16.56 26.82 15.37
CA GLY A 515 17.31 26.12 14.33
C GLY A 515 16.43 25.68 13.15
N LEU A 516 15.53 26.54 12.66
CA LEU A 516 14.87 26.36 11.38
C LEU A 516 15.94 26.33 10.28
N ARG A 517 15.95 25.28 9.47
CA ARG A 517 16.91 25.08 8.37
C ARG A 517 16.19 25.11 7.04
N MET A 518 16.75 25.84 6.08
CA MET A 518 16.28 25.89 4.69
C MET A 518 17.44 25.63 3.74
N ARG A 519 17.26 24.72 2.79
CA ARG A 519 18.23 24.44 1.73
C ARG A 519 17.94 25.34 0.53
N LEU A 520 19.00 25.89 -0.06
CA LEU A 520 18.92 26.60 -1.34
C LEU A 520 18.95 25.59 -2.47
N VAL A 521 17.93 25.62 -3.32
CA VAL A 521 17.83 24.80 -4.52
C VAL A 521 17.86 25.76 -5.70
N GLU A 522 18.88 25.67 -6.55
CA GLU A 522 18.88 26.41 -7.82
C GLU A 522 17.70 25.91 -8.66
N ALA A 523 16.88 26.81 -9.21
CA ALA A 523 15.91 26.40 -10.21
C ALA A 523 16.71 25.84 -11.40
N ASP A 524 16.52 24.56 -11.71
CA ASP A 524 17.12 23.95 -12.91
C ASP A 524 16.68 24.77 -14.13
N GLY A 525 17.62 25.55 -14.65
CA GLY A 525 17.48 26.39 -15.85
C GLY A 525 17.34 25.58 -17.14
N GLU A 526 17.01 24.31 -17.08
CA GLU A 526 16.79 23.45 -18.23
C GLU A 526 15.29 23.25 -18.49
N HIS A 527 14.65 24.27 -19.08
CA HIS A 527 13.48 24.01 -19.95
C HIS A 527 13.94 23.36 -21.27
N ALA A 528 14.66 22.24 -21.18
CA ALA A 528 14.84 21.33 -22.30
C ALA A 528 13.60 20.45 -22.37
N ASP A 529 12.66 20.79 -23.26
CA ASP A 529 11.54 19.98 -23.77
C ASP A 529 11.15 18.68 -23.00
N ALA A 530 10.83 18.80 -21.71
CA ALA A 530 10.68 17.67 -20.78
C ALA A 530 9.56 16.68 -21.18
N GLY A 531 8.61 17.09 -22.02
CA GLY A 531 7.54 16.22 -22.51
C GLY A 531 8.01 15.12 -23.48
N ALA A 532 9.14 15.33 -24.15
CA ALA A 532 9.71 14.41 -25.13
C ALA A 532 10.19 13.09 -24.51
N GLU A 533 10.86 13.18 -23.36
CA GLU A 533 11.47 12.06 -22.67
C GLU A 533 10.45 11.22 -21.90
N LEU A 534 9.22 11.70 -21.76
CA LEU A 534 8.14 11.00 -21.08
C LEU A 534 7.33 10.10 -22.03
N CYS A 535 7.48 10.24 -23.34
CA CYS A 535 6.66 9.54 -24.32
C CYS A 535 7.32 8.23 -24.79
N TYR A 536 6.55 7.16 -24.80
CA TYR A 536 6.95 5.82 -25.19
C TYR A 536 5.94 5.23 -26.16
N ARG A 537 6.39 4.36 -27.06
CA ARG A 537 5.52 3.58 -27.95
C ARG A 537 6.01 2.15 -28.06
N THR A 538 5.11 1.24 -28.44
CA THR A 538 5.47 -0.15 -28.74
C THR A 538 5.76 -0.31 -30.22
N GLU A 539 6.95 -0.80 -30.55
CA GLU A 539 7.34 -1.30 -31.86
C GLU A 539 7.39 -2.83 -31.85
N TRP A 540 7.34 -3.45 -33.02
CA TRP A 540 7.51 -4.89 -33.18
C TRP A 540 8.73 -5.17 -34.06
N ALA A 541 9.69 -5.91 -33.50
CA ALA A 541 10.94 -6.24 -34.16
C ALA A 541 11.01 -7.75 -34.46
N GLU A 542 11.67 -8.12 -35.56
CA GLU A 542 11.98 -9.52 -35.83
C GLU A 542 12.88 -10.09 -34.74
N THR A 543 12.55 -11.29 -34.29
CA THR A 543 13.35 -12.06 -33.34
C THR A 543 13.67 -13.42 -33.93
N ALA A 544 14.80 -14.00 -33.52
CA ALA A 544 15.19 -15.34 -33.95
C ALA A 544 14.14 -16.36 -33.52
N GLU A 545 13.92 -17.39 -34.34
CA GLU A 545 13.12 -18.54 -33.90
C GLU A 545 13.86 -19.24 -32.76
N PRO A 546 13.14 -19.66 -31.70
CA PRO A 546 13.75 -20.36 -30.59
C PRO A 546 14.44 -21.63 -31.08
N ALA A 547 15.65 -21.89 -30.60
CA ALA A 547 16.39 -23.09 -30.94
C ALA A 547 15.58 -24.34 -30.54
N SER A 548 15.44 -25.30 -31.46
CA SER A 548 14.73 -26.54 -31.18
C SER A 548 15.52 -27.36 -30.17
N SER A 549 15.10 -27.36 -28.90
CA SER A 549 15.59 -28.33 -27.91
C SER A 549 14.62 -29.50 -27.84
N GLU A 550 15.13 -30.73 -27.82
CA GLU A 550 14.33 -31.91 -27.49
C GLU A 550 13.93 -31.86 -26.00
N LEU A 551 12.82 -31.20 -25.68
CA LEU A 551 12.19 -31.37 -24.38
C LEU A 551 11.81 -32.85 -24.22
N SER A 552 11.96 -33.39 -23.01
CA SER A 552 11.48 -34.74 -22.72
C SER A 552 9.98 -34.84 -23.03
N PRO A 553 9.49 -35.98 -23.54
CA PRO A 553 8.06 -36.21 -23.72
C PRO A 553 7.26 -35.87 -22.46
N GLY A 554 6.16 -35.14 -22.63
CA GLY A 554 5.34 -34.62 -21.52
C GLY A 554 3.88 -34.44 -21.91
N ARG A 555 3.04 -34.06 -20.94
CA ARG A 555 1.58 -33.94 -21.10
C ARG A 555 1.16 -32.49 -21.29
N TRP A 556 0.24 -32.24 -22.21
CA TRP A 556 -0.31 -30.91 -22.49
C TRP A 556 -1.83 -30.92 -22.41
N LEU A 557 -2.39 -29.81 -21.94
CA LEU A 557 -3.82 -29.52 -22.05
C LEU A 557 -4.03 -28.42 -23.09
N VAL A 558 -4.82 -28.70 -24.12
CA VAL A 558 -5.15 -27.74 -25.19
C VAL A 558 -6.62 -27.37 -25.09
N LEU A 559 -6.91 -26.14 -24.70
CA LEU A 559 -8.25 -25.57 -24.69
C LEU A 559 -8.54 -25.00 -26.09
N ALA A 560 -9.03 -25.87 -26.98
CA ALA A 560 -9.09 -25.65 -28.42
C ALA A 560 -10.28 -24.78 -28.87
N ASP A 561 -10.03 -23.96 -29.89
CA ASP A 561 -11.03 -23.20 -30.63
C ASP A 561 -11.89 -24.09 -31.53
N ALA A 562 -13.02 -23.57 -32.00
CA ALA A 562 -13.91 -24.21 -32.97
C ALA A 562 -13.38 -24.13 -34.42
N HIS A 563 -12.32 -23.36 -34.68
CA HIS A 563 -11.75 -23.15 -36.01
C HIS A 563 -10.57 -24.08 -36.33
N GLY A 564 -10.23 -25.02 -35.45
CA GLY A 564 -9.27 -26.09 -35.67
C GLY A 564 -7.80 -25.76 -35.38
N HIS A 565 -7.47 -24.57 -34.84
CA HIS A 565 -6.07 -24.23 -34.51
C HIS A 565 -5.58 -25.06 -33.32
N GLY A 566 -6.44 -25.27 -32.32
CA GLY A 566 -6.15 -26.10 -31.16
C GLY A 566 -5.96 -27.57 -31.52
N ASP A 567 -6.76 -28.09 -32.45
CA ASP A 567 -6.58 -29.47 -32.95
C ASP A 567 -5.23 -29.61 -33.69
N ALA A 568 -4.92 -28.65 -34.56
CA ALA A 568 -3.66 -28.64 -35.29
C ALA A 568 -2.44 -28.52 -34.35
N LEU A 569 -2.54 -27.71 -33.29
CA LEU A 569 -1.53 -27.62 -32.23
C LEU A 569 -1.37 -28.95 -31.49
N ALA A 570 -2.49 -29.59 -31.11
CA ALA A 570 -2.46 -30.89 -30.42
C ALA A 570 -1.80 -31.97 -31.29
N ASP A 571 -2.07 -31.98 -32.60
CA ASP A 571 -1.41 -32.87 -33.55
C ASP A 571 0.09 -32.55 -33.71
N GLY A 572 0.47 -31.28 -33.70
CA GLY A 572 1.86 -30.84 -33.68
C GLY A 572 2.61 -31.34 -32.44
N LEU A 573 2.02 -31.16 -31.25
CA LEU A 573 2.55 -31.65 -29.99
C LEU A 573 2.70 -33.18 -29.98
N ARG A 574 1.70 -33.91 -30.50
CA ARG A 574 1.77 -35.38 -30.64
C ARG A 574 2.85 -35.82 -31.61
N ALA A 575 3.03 -35.11 -32.73
CA ALA A 575 4.08 -35.38 -33.68
C ALA A 575 5.49 -35.13 -33.10
N ALA A 576 5.62 -34.19 -32.17
CA ALA A 576 6.83 -33.93 -31.40
C ALA A 576 7.04 -34.90 -30.22
N GLY A 577 6.18 -35.91 -30.05
CA GLY A 577 6.33 -36.95 -29.02
C GLY A 577 5.64 -36.65 -27.68
N HIS A 578 4.88 -35.56 -27.59
CA HIS A 578 4.08 -35.24 -26.39
C HIS A 578 2.70 -35.91 -26.43
N THR A 579 2.00 -35.90 -25.30
CA THR A 579 0.57 -36.21 -25.25
C THR A 579 -0.22 -34.92 -25.08
N ALA A 580 -1.37 -34.81 -25.73
CA ALA A 580 -2.19 -33.60 -25.71
C ALA A 580 -3.66 -33.98 -25.50
N ASP A 581 -4.21 -33.56 -24.36
CA ASP A 581 -5.62 -33.65 -24.03
C ASP A 581 -6.32 -32.40 -24.58
N VAL A 582 -7.38 -32.58 -25.39
CA VAL A 582 -8.04 -31.48 -26.10
C VAL A 582 -9.44 -31.25 -25.52
N VAL A 583 -9.73 -30.00 -25.16
CA VAL A 583 -11.03 -29.58 -24.62
C VAL A 583 -11.54 -28.40 -25.43
N HIS A 584 -12.60 -28.63 -26.20
CA HIS A 584 -13.27 -27.58 -26.97
C HIS A 584 -14.22 -26.77 -26.09
N ALA A 585 -14.42 -25.50 -26.45
CA ALA A 585 -15.48 -24.68 -25.87
C ALA A 585 -16.86 -25.27 -26.21
N ALA A 586 -17.68 -25.55 -25.19
CA ALA A 586 -19.03 -26.11 -25.36
C ALA A 586 -20.10 -25.01 -25.30
N GLY A 587 -20.09 -24.08 -26.27
CA GLY A 587 -21.00 -22.94 -26.26
C GLY A 587 -20.53 -21.87 -25.26
N GLU A 588 -21.38 -21.46 -24.31
CA GLU A 588 -20.97 -20.45 -23.31
C GLU A 588 -19.81 -20.98 -22.43
N PRO A 589 -18.70 -20.24 -22.29
CA PRO A 589 -17.57 -20.65 -21.45
C PRO A 589 -18.01 -20.81 -19.98
N ASP A 590 -18.05 -22.05 -19.50
CA ASP A 590 -18.30 -22.36 -18.10
C ASP A 590 -16.96 -22.45 -17.35
N VAL A 591 -16.72 -21.48 -16.47
CA VAL A 591 -15.57 -21.43 -15.55
C VAL A 591 -15.41 -22.74 -14.77
N THR A 592 -16.53 -23.39 -14.42
CA THR A 592 -16.54 -24.69 -13.73
C THR A 592 -16.02 -25.81 -14.63
N ALA A 593 -16.37 -25.78 -15.92
CA ALA A 593 -15.90 -26.76 -16.90
C ALA A 593 -14.40 -26.61 -17.18
N LEU A 594 -13.91 -25.37 -17.32
CA LEU A 594 -12.48 -25.09 -17.48
C LEU A 594 -11.69 -25.57 -16.26
N ARG A 595 -12.15 -25.23 -15.06
CA ARG A 595 -11.54 -25.67 -13.80
C ARG A 595 -11.49 -27.20 -13.70
N ARG A 596 -12.60 -27.87 -14.06
CA ARG A 596 -12.67 -29.34 -14.09
C ARG A 596 -11.70 -29.95 -15.11
N ALA A 597 -11.55 -29.35 -16.28
CA ALA A 597 -10.61 -29.79 -17.30
C ALA A 597 -9.16 -29.73 -16.79
N LEU A 598 -8.76 -28.60 -16.18
CA LEU A 598 -7.43 -28.47 -15.60
C LEU A 598 -7.18 -29.51 -14.49
N TYR A 599 -8.11 -29.63 -13.54
CA TYR A 599 -7.95 -30.56 -12.43
C TYR A 599 -7.95 -32.02 -12.87
N GLY A 600 -8.79 -32.39 -13.83
CA GLY A 600 -8.80 -33.73 -14.42
C GLY A 600 -7.45 -34.06 -15.05
N ALA A 601 -6.91 -33.14 -15.86
CA ALA A 601 -5.62 -33.32 -16.50
C ALA A 601 -4.47 -33.42 -15.47
N VAL A 602 -4.44 -32.53 -14.46
CA VAL A 602 -3.41 -32.53 -13.40
C VAL A 602 -3.51 -33.75 -12.47
N ALA A 603 -4.71 -34.30 -12.27
CA ALA A 603 -4.93 -35.50 -11.46
C ALA A 603 -4.27 -36.77 -12.05
N GLU A 604 -4.12 -36.81 -13.37
CA GLU A 604 -3.44 -37.90 -14.07
C GLU A 604 -1.90 -37.74 -14.09
N GLY A 605 -1.38 -36.59 -13.65
CA GLY A 605 0.05 -36.27 -13.56
C GLY A 605 0.36 -34.80 -13.88
N PRO A 606 1.57 -34.31 -13.57
CA PRO A 606 1.96 -32.92 -13.89
C PRO A 606 1.95 -32.68 -15.41
N LEU A 607 1.57 -31.47 -15.79
CA LEU A 607 1.56 -31.02 -17.18
C LEU A 607 2.87 -30.28 -17.53
N HIS A 608 3.30 -30.37 -18.77
CA HIS A 608 4.30 -29.49 -19.36
C HIS A 608 3.74 -28.09 -19.65
N GLY A 609 2.47 -28.02 -20.00
CA GLY A 609 1.79 -26.74 -20.18
C GLY A 609 0.34 -26.85 -20.56
N VAL A 610 -0.32 -25.70 -20.53
CA VAL A 610 -1.70 -25.48 -20.94
C VAL A 610 -1.72 -24.40 -22.00
N ALA A 611 -2.38 -24.65 -23.13
CA ALA A 611 -2.58 -23.66 -24.17
C ALA A 611 -4.06 -23.25 -24.23
N LEU A 612 -4.34 -21.96 -24.05
CA LEU A 612 -5.67 -21.37 -24.17
C LEU A 612 -5.87 -20.77 -25.57
N LEU A 613 -6.68 -21.43 -26.40
CA LEU A 613 -7.03 -20.98 -27.76
C LEU A 613 -8.52 -20.59 -27.91
N TRP A 614 -9.34 -20.72 -26.88
CA TRP A 614 -10.73 -20.21 -26.89
C TRP A 614 -10.89 -18.74 -27.32
N PRO A 615 -9.95 -17.80 -27.08
CA PRO A 615 -10.09 -16.43 -27.57
C PRO A 615 -10.28 -16.33 -29.10
N LEU A 616 -9.83 -17.34 -29.87
CA LEU A 616 -9.94 -17.39 -31.33
C LEU A 616 -11.40 -17.57 -31.81
N ASP A 617 -12.32 -17.96 -30.93
CA ASP A 617 -13.75 -18.11 -31.23
C ASP A 617 -14.54 -16.79 -31.16
N ALA A 618 -13.89 -15.68 -30.86
CA ALA A 618 -14.50 -14.36 -30.92
C ALA A 618 -15.05 -14.06 -32.34
N GLU A 619 -16.34 -13.70 -32.43
CA GLU A 619 -16.97 -13.29 -33.69
C GLU A 619 -16.22 -12.11 -34.31
N GLY A 620 -15.81 -12.24 -35.58
CA GLY A 620 -14.92 -11.29 -36.28
C GLY A 620 -13.50 -11.83 -36.50
N ALA A 621 -13.08 -12.90 -35.81
CA ALA A 621 -11.81 -13.55 -36.05
C ALA A 621 -11.78 -14.26 -37.42
N ALA A 622 -12.88 -14.87 -37.85
CA ALA A 622 -13.04 -15.41 -39.20
C ALA A 622 -13.62 -14.32 -40.09
N GLY A 623 -12.94 -13.99 -41.18
CA GLY A 623 -13.38 -12.99 -42.16
C GLY A 623 -14.72 -13.34 -42.82
N SER A 624 -15.84 -13.13 -42.12
CA SER A 624 -17.15 -13.09 -42.73
C SER A 624 -17.15 -11.87 -43.65
N GLY A 625 -16.99 -12.11 -44.95
CA GLY A 625 -16.84 -11.10 -46.00
C GLY A 625 -18.06 -10.20 -46.23
N THR A 626 -18.78 -9.82 -45.17
CA THR A 626 -19.93 -8.90 -45.18
C THR A 626 -19.54 -7.46 -44.87
N GLY A 627 -18.34 -7.20 -44.34
CA GLY A 627 -17.85 -5.83 -44.09
C GLY A 627 -18.52 -5.09 -42.91
N ASP A 628 -19.49 -5.70 -42.23
CA ASP A 628 -20.17 -5.13 -41.07
C ASP A 628 -19.39 -5.39 -39.77
N GLU A 629 -19.30 -4.37 -38.91
CA GLU A 629 -18.68 -4.48 -37.59
C GLU A 629 -19.48 -5.39 -36.63
N PRO A 630 -18.81 -6.17 -35.75
CA PRO A 630 -19.47 -6.98 -34.73
C PRO A 630 -20.49 -6.20 -33.88
N ALA A 631 -21.63 -6.84 -33.59
CA ALA A 631 -22.60 -6.30 -32.65
C ALA A 631 -22.02 -6.20 -31.23
N THR A 632 -22.59 -5.36 -30.37
CA THR A 632 -22.10 -5.20 -28.99
C THR A 632 -22.14 -6.51 -28.20
N GLU A 633 -23.11 -7.38 -28.48
CA GLU A 633 -23.22 -8.72 -27.86
C GLU A 633 -22.00 -9.62 -28.16
N ALA A 634 -21.35 -9.42 -29.32
CA ALA A 634 -20.11 -10.13 -29.67
C ALA A 634 -18.91 -9.71 -28.78
N VAL A 635 -18.91 -8.48 -28.26
CA VAL A 635 -17.88 -7.99 -27.33
C VAL A 635 -17.93 -8.79 -26.02
N GLU A 636 -19.14 -8.97 -25.47
CA GLU A 636 -19.34 -9.75 -24.25
C GLU A 636 -18.97 -11.21 -24.45
N ASN A 637 -19.32 -11.78 -25.61
CA ASN A 637 -18.93 -13.15 -25.94
C ASN A 637 -17.40 -13.32 -26.05
N SER A 638 -16.71 -12.35 -26.65
CA SER A 638 -15.25 -12.33 -26.75
C SER A 638 -14.60 -12.21 -25.37
N GLN A 639 -15.14 -11.39 -24.46
CA GLN A 639 -14.61 -11.30 -23.08
C GLN A 639 -14.71 -12.62 -22.32
N ARG A 640 -15.83 -13.34 -22.48
CA ARG A 640 -16.03 -14.67 -21.88
C ARG A 640 -15.01 -15.69 -22.36
N HIS A 641 -14.78 -15.77 -23.67
CA HIS A 641 -13.81 -16.70 -24.27
C HIS A 641 -12.34 -16.26 -24.11
N GLY A 642 -12.13 -14.96 -23.88
CA GLY A 642 -10.84 -14.31 -23.73
C GLY A 642 -10.40 -14.14 -22.28
N SER A 643 -10.51 -12.91 -21.77
CA SER A 643 -9.97 -12.51 -20.48
C SER A 643 -10.63 -13.22 -19.29
N GLU A 644 -11.92 -13.55 -19.36
CA GLU A 644 -12.59 -14.29 -18.28
C GLU A 644 -12.12 -15.76 -18.22
N ALA A 645 -11.97 -16.42 -19.38
CA ALA A 645 -11.41 -17.77 -19.45
C ALA A 645 -9.95 -17.81 -19.00
N ALA A 646 -9.13 -16.82 -19.40
CA ALA A 646 -7.75 -16.69 -18.96
C ALA A 646 -7.66 -16.51 -17.43
N LEU A 647 -8.47 -15.61 -16.86
CA LEU A 647 -8.53 -15.41 -15.41
C LEU A 647 -8.98 -16.68 -14.66
N ALA A 648 -10.00 -17.37 -15.18
CA ALA A 648 -10.49 -18.63 -14.62
C ALA A 648 -9.40 -19.71 -14.62
N LEU A 649 -8.63 -19.81 -15.70
CA LEU A 649 -7.52 -20.76 -15.82
C LEU A 649 -6.41 -20.48 -14.81
N VAL A 650 -6.00 -19.22 -14.71
CA VAL A 650 -4.99 -18.78 -13.74
C VAL A 650 -5.44 -19.09 -12.32
N ARG A 651 -6.66 -18.72 -11.95
CA ARG A 651 -7.18 -18.99 -10.60
C ARG A 651 -7.28 -20.49 -10.32
N ALA A 652 -7.72 -21.29 -11.29
CA ALA A 652 -7.74 -22.73 -11.13
C ALA A 652 -6.32 -23.29 -10.90
N ALA A 653 -5.30 -22.79 -11.59
CA ALA A 653 -3.91 -23.19 -11.37
C ALA A 653 -3.40 -22.79 -9.98
N LEU A 654 -3.70 -21.57 -9.53
CA LEU A 654 -3.30 -21.07 -8.21
C LEU A 654 -4.01 -21.76 -7.03
N GLU A 655 -5.14 -22.43 -7.29
CA GLU A 655 -5.86 -23.24 -6.31
C GLU A 655 -5.29 -24.67 -6.15
N LEU A 656 -4.27 -25.06 -6.94
CA LEU A 656 -3.57 -26.33 -6.76
C LEU A 656 -2.62 -26.26 -5.55
N ASP A 657 -2.39 -27.39 -4.87
CA ASP A 657 -1.40 -27.49 -3.78
C ASP A 657 0.02 -27.04 -4.23
N ASP A 658 0.32 -27.27 -5.51
CA ASP A 658 1.51 -26.77 -6.20
C ASP A 658 1.08 -26.27 -7.59
N PRO A 659 1.03 -24.94 -7.80
CA PRO A 659 0.64 -24.35 -9.08
C PRO A 659 1.52 -24.80 -10.25
N THR A 660 2.81 -25.11 -10.03
CA THR A 660 3.74 -25.52 -11.09
C THR A 660 3.36 -26.84 -11.75
N ARG A 661 2.47 -27.63 -11.12
CA ARG A 661 1.92 -28.85 -11.70
C ARG A 661 1.05 -28.62 -12.94
N CYS A 662 0.53 -27.41 -13.16
CA CYS A 662 -0.15 -27.08 -14.42
C CYS A 662 0.85 -26.83 -15.57
N GLY A 663 2.15 -26.78 -15.29
CA GLY A 663 3.17 -26.39 -16.26
C GLY A 663 3.00 -24.94 -16.71
N ARG A 664 3.47 -24.64 -17.92
CA ARG A 664 3.44 -23.29 -18.50
C ARG A 664 2.09 -22.95 -19.12
N LEU A 665 1.52 -21.81 -18.74
CA LEU A 665 0.29 -21.25 -19.30
C LEU A 665 0.60 -20.38 -20.53
N TRP A 666 0.06 -20.77 -21.67
CA TRP A 666 0.16 -20.05 -22.95
C TRP A 666 -1.19 -19.49 -23.34
N LEU A 667 -1.27 -18.18 -23.58
CA LEU A 667 -2.50 -17.52 -24.03
C LEU A 667 -2.33 -17.13 -25.50
N VAL A 668 -3.21 -17.65 -26.35
CA VAL A 668 -3.12 -17.49 -27.80
C VAL A 668 -4.25 -16.61 -28.31
N THR A 669 -3.90 -15.65 -29.15
CA THR A 669 -4.84 -14.78 -29.87
C THR A 669 -4.57 -14.85 -31.38
N ARG A 670 -5.42 -14.24 -32.21
CA ARG A 670 -5.22 -14.13 -33.66
C ARG A 670 -5.54 -12.73 -34.16
N GLY A 671 -4.55 -12.04 -34.73
CA GLY A 671 -4.73 -10.69 -35.25
C GLY A 671 -5.19 -9.67 -34.20
N ALA A 672 -4.78 -9.85 -32.94
CA ALA A 672 -5.09 -8.95 -31.83
C ALA A 672 -4.01 -7.88 -31.64
N GLN A 673 -2.79 -8.10 -32.15
CA GLN A 673 -1.66 -7.18 -32.00
C GLN A 673 -1.24 -6.51 -33.32
N PRO A 674 -0.91 -5.20 -33.30
CA PRO A 674 -0.44 -4.45 -34.47
C PRO A 674 1.04 -4.74 -34.76
N ALA A 675 1.38 -6.01 -35.00
CA ALA A 675 2.75 -6.44 -35.20
C ALA A 675 3.39 -5.92 -36.50
N LEU A 676 2.57 -5.43 -37.44
CA LEU A 676 2.99 -4.83 -38.70
C LEU A 676 2.10 -3.61 -39.01
N ASP A 677 2.68 -2.56 -39.58
CA ASP A 677 2.04 -1.24 -39.73
C ASP A 677 0.77 -1.24 -40.62
N ASP A 678 0.62 -2.21 -41.53
CA ASP A 678 -0.44 -2.26 -42.54
C ASP A 678 -1.41 -3.46 -42.37
N VAL A 679 -1.38 -4.14 -41.21
CA VAL A 679 -2.23 -5.31 -40.96
C VAL A 679 -3.50 -4.89 -40.24
N THR A 680 -4.65 -5.24 -40.83
CA THR A 680 -5.95 -5.10 -40.16
C THR A 680 -5.97 -5.95 -38.89
N LEU A 681 -6.64 -5.47 -37.83
CA LEU A 681 -6.81 -6.20 -36.57
C LEU A 681 -8.21 -6.83 -36.49
N PRO A 682 -8.47 -7.97 -37.14
CA PRO A 682 -9.76 -8.66 -37.05
C PRO A 682 -10.02 -9.20 -35.63
N GLY A 683 -8.96 -9.48 -34.87
CA GLY A 683 -9.02 -9.99 -33.50
C GLY A 683 -9.01 -8.92 -32.42
N VAL A 684 -9.41 -7.67 -32.72
CA VAL A 684 -9.35 -6.54 -31.75
C VAL A 684 -10.05 -6.85 -30.42
N LEU A 685 -11.13 -7.64 -30.45
CA LEU A 685 -11.88 -8.04 -29.24
C LEU A 685 -11.10 -9.02 -28.32
N GLN A 686 -10.00 -9.60 -28.80
CA GLN A 686 -9.13 -10.52 -28.05
C GLN A 686 -8.00 -9.78 -27.30
N ALA A 687 -7.75 -8.50 -27.62
CA ALA A 687 -6.70 -7.69 -27.01
C ALA A 687 -6.69 -7.65 -25.46
N PRO A 688 -7.81 -7.73 -24.73
CA PRO A 688 -7.79 -7.81 -23.27
C PRO A 688 -6.95 -8.96 -22.70
N VAL A 689 -6.81 -10.08 -23.42
CA VAL A 689 -5.99 -11.23 -23.01
C VAL A 689 -4.53 -10.83 -22.82
N TRP A 690 -4.02 -9.92 -23.66
CA TRP A 690 -2.63 -9.44 -23.60
C TRP A 690 -2.36 -8.58 -22.37
N GLY A 691 -3.26 -7.66 -22.05
CA GLY A 691 -3.12 -6.84 -20.84
C GLY A 691 -3.14 -7.69 -19.56
N LEU A 692 -4.01 -8.70 -19.50
CA LEU A 692 -4.04 -9.64 -18.38
C LEU A 692 -2.77 -10.51 -18.32
N GLY A 693 -2.33 -11.05 -19.47
CA GLY A 693 -1.15 -11.91 -19.56
C GLY A 693 0.15 -11.20 -19.15
N ARG A 694 0.33 -9.93 -19.54
CA ARG A 694 1.50 -9.13 -19.14
C ARG A 694 1.59 -8.94 -17.62
N VAL A 695 0.46 -8.85 -16.92
CA VAL A 695 0.45 -8.79 -15.45
C VAL A 695 0.68 -10.18 -14.85
N LEU A 696 0.10 -11.24 -15.45
CA LEU A 696 0.36 -12.62 -15.04
C LEU A 696 1.84 -12.98 -15.09
N ALA A 697 2.57 -12.53 -16.11
CA ALA A 697 4.02 -12.72 -16.24
C ALA A 697 4.80 -12.19 -15.03
N ALA A 698 4.33 -11.08 -14.43
CA ALA A 698 4.95 -10.45 -13.28
C ALA A 698 4.49 -11.05 -11.94
N GLU A 699 3.20 -11.34 -11.79
CA GLU A 699 2.63 -11.88 -10.55
C GLU A 699 2.95 -13.37 -10.34
N GLN A 700 2.99 -14.16 -11.42
CA GLN A 700 3.12 -15.62 -11.37
C GLN A 700 4.14 -16.12 -12.41
N PRO A 701 5.41 -15.70 -12.31
CA PRO A 701 6.44 -16.05 -13.30
C PRO A 701 6.62 -17.56 -13.44
N ASP A 702 6.38 -18.34 -12.37
CA ASP A 702 6.61 -19.79 -12.32
C ASP A 702 5.67 -20.63 -13.19
N ILE A 703 4.45 -20.17 -13.42
CA ILE A 703 3.47 -20.83 -14.29
C ILE A 703 3.29 -20.09 -15.62
N TRP A 704 3.98 -18.98 -15.84
CA TRP A 704 3.90 -18.21 -17.07
C TRP A 704 4.63 -18.92 -18.23
N GLY A 705 3.90 -19.10 -19.34
CA GLY A 705 4.45 -19.57 -20.61
C GLY A 705 4.69 -18.43 -21.59
N GLY A 706 3.62 -17.70 -21.93
CA GLY A 706 3.71 -16.55 -22.82
C GLY A 706 2.42 -16.18 -23.55
N LEU A 707 2.50 -15.10 -24.34
CA LEU A 707 1.49 -14.59 -25.25
C LEU A 707 1.91 -14.87 -26.70
N VAL A 708 1.00 -15.45 -27.50
CA VAL A 708 1.23 -15.66 -28.93
C VAL A 708 0.06 -15.13 -29.76
N ASP A 709 0.32 -14.20 -30.67
CA ASP A 709 -0.67 -13.70 -31.62
C ASP A 709 -0.45 -14.30 -33.01
N LEU A 710 -1.39 -15.13 -33.46
CA LEU A 710 -1.37 -15.79 -34.76
C LEU A 710 -1.65 -14.81 -35.90
N ASP A 711 -1.25 -15.22 -37.11
CA ASP A 711 -1.48 -14.46 -38.33
C ASP A 711 -2.99 -14.36 -38.62
N PRO A 712 -3.55 -13.14 -38.83
CA PRO A 712 -4.96 -12.99 -39.16
C PRO A 712 -5.38 -13.62 -40.50
N ALA A 713 -4.44 -13.81 -41.44
CA ALA A 713 -4.69 -14.43 -42.74
C ALA A 713 -4.33 -15.93 -42.78
N GLY A 714 -3.80 -16.48 -41.67
CA GLY A 714 -3.40 -17.88 -41.59
C GLY A 714 -4.59 -18.81 -41.36
N ASP A 715 -4.72 -19.83 -42.20
CA ASP A 715 -5.58 -20.99 -41.91
C ASP A 715 -4.94 -21.87 -40.82
N ALA A 716 -5.72 -22.75 -40.21
CA ALA A 716 -5.25 -23.79 -39.28
C ALA A 716 -4.44 -24.89 -40.01
N ASP A 717 -3.46 -24.50 -40.82
CA ASP A 717 -2.64 -25.41 -41.59
C ASP A 717 -1.47 -25.98 -40.77
N ARG A 718 -0.84 -27.01 -41.33
CA ARG A 718 0.26 -27.73 -40.68
C ARG A 718 1.49 -26.84 -40.42
N ALA A 719 1.74 -25.84 -41.27
CA ALA A 719 2.92 -24.99 -41.16
C ALA A 719 2.77 -24.01 -40.00
N ALA A 720 1.62 -23.33 -39.91
CA ALA A 720 1.28 -22.43 -38.81
C ALA A 720 1.25 -23.16 -37.46
N ALA A 721 0.62 -24.34 -37.41
CA ALA A 721 0.60 -25.17 -36.22
C ALA A 721 2.00 -25.67 -35.79
N GLY A 722 2.86 -25.99 -36.77
CA GLY A 722 4.25 -26.37 -36.51
C GLY A 722 5.05 -25.24 -35.85
N ARG A 723 4.89 -23.99 -36.31
CA ARG A 723 5.55 -22.83 -35.71
C ARG A 723 5.05 -22.55 -34.29
N LEU A 724 3.73 -22.59 -34.08
CA LEU A 724 3.16 -22.44 -32.74
C LEU A 724 3.67 -23.53 -31.79
N THR A 725 3.74 -24.78 -32.26
CA THR A 725 4.30 -25.91 -31.49
C THR A 725 5.75 -25.65 -31.12
N ALA A 726 6.58 -25.18 -32.06
CA ALA A 726 7.99 -24.87 -31.81
C ALA A 726 8.16 -23.77 -30.73
N VAL A 727 7.34 -22.72 -30.79
CA VAL A 727 7.32 -21.65 -29.77
C VAL A 727 6.94 -22.20 -28.39
N LEU A 728 5.88 -23.00 -28.29
CA LEU A 728 5.41 -23.56 -27.01
C LEU A 728 6.40 -24.55 -26.39
N LEU A 729 7.24 -25.20 -27.21
CA LEU A 729 8.28 -26.14 -26.79
C LEU A 729 9.65 -25.48 -26.55
N ALA A 730 9.79 -24.18 -26.78
CA ALA A 730 11.05 -23.48 -26.54
C ALA A 730 11.49 -23.57 -25.06
N PRO A 731 12.81 -23.63 -24.77
CA PRO A 731 13.36 -23.56 -23.42
C PRO A 731 12.92 -22.30 -22.66
N ARG A 732 13.05 -22.34 -21.34
CA ARG A 732 12.75 -21.22 -20.46
C ARG A 732 14.00 -20.36 -20.25
N ASP A 733 14.42 -19.62 -21.27
CA ASP A 733 15.48 -18.61 -21.13
C ASP A 733 14.94 -17.24 -20.64
N GLY A 734 13.61 -17.06 -20.68
CA GLY A 734 12.93 -15.84 -20.19
C GLY A 734 12.97 -14.67 -21.17
N THR A 735 13.47 -14.88 -22.40
CA THR A 735 13.68 -13.80 -23.37
C THR A 735 12.47 -13.53 -24.27
N ALA A 736 11.76 -14.58 -24.68
CA ALA A 736 10.71 -14.51 -25.70
C ALA A 736 9.35 -15.02 -25.20
N ASP A 737 8.67 -14.22 -24.38
CA ASP A 737 7.35 -14.56 -23.78
C ASP A 737 6.17 -13.79 -24.40
N GLN A 738 6.44 -12.87 -25.34
CA GLN A 738 5.44 -12.10 -26.08
C GLN A 738 5.77 -12.13 -27.56
N LEU A 739 4.96 -12.84 -28.35
CA LEU A 739 5.29 -13.18 -29.74
C LEU A 739 4.11 -12.95 -30.68
N ALA A 740 4.40 -12.53 -31.90
CA ALA A 740 3.45 -12.47 -33.01
C ALA A 740 4.00 -13.25 -34.22
N LEU A 741 3.17 -14.16 -34.74
CA LEU A 741 3.46 -14.94 -35.94
C LEU A 741 2.83 -14.23 -37.14
N ARG A 742 3.65 -13.85 -38.13
CA ARG A 742 3.18 -13.21 -39.39
C ARG A 742 3.87 -13.85 -40.58
N GLY A 743 3.17 -14.73 -41.31
CA GLY A 743 3.77 -15.59 -42.32
C GLY A 743 4.94 -16.41 -41.75
N GLU A 744 6.14 -16.22 -42.32
CA GLU A 744 7.39 -16.84 -41.84
C GLU A 744 8.12 -16.00 -40.77
N ARG A 745 7.61 -14.82 -40.42
CA ARG A 745 8.27 -13.91 -39.47
C ARG A 745 7.81 -14.21 -38.04
N LEU A 746 8.74 -14.13 -37.11
CA LEU A 746 8.50 -14.12 -35.66
C LEU A 746 8.85 -12.73 -35.15
N LEU A 747 7.87 -12.05 -34.53
CA LEU A 747 8.01 -10.68 -34.08
C LEU A 747 7.80 -10.62 -32.56
N ALA A 748 8.56 -9.76 -31.89
CA ALA A 748 8.42 -9.50 -30.46
C ALA A 748 8.29 -7.99 -30.21
N PRO A 749 7.54 -7.56 -29.19
CA PRO A 749 7.37 -6.14 -28.89
C PRO A 749 8.67 -5.55 -28.34
N ARG A 750 8.87 -4.26 -28.59
CA ARG A 750 9.93 -3.40 -28.05
C ARG A 750 9.30 -2.10 -27.61
N LEU A 751 9.50 -1.72 -26.36
CA LEU A 751 9.18 -0.38 -25.91
C LEU A 751 10.32 0.55 -26.32
N VAL A 752 9.99 1.66 -26.96
CA VAL A 752 10.95 2.67 -27.41
C VAL A 752 10.45 4.06 -27.05
N ARG A 753 11.37 5.04 -26.97
CA ARG A 753 11.01 6.45 -26.78
C ARG A 753 10.31 6.99 -28.04
N ASP A 754 9.21 7.70 -27.86
CA ASP A 754 8.41 8.27 -28.95
C ASP A 754 8.99 9.62 -29.41
N THR A 755 9.97 9.54 -30.30
CA THR A 755 10.66 10.71 -30.86
C THR A 755 9.79 11.59 -31.77
N VAL A 756 8.59 11.13 -32.17
CA VAL A 756 7.65 11.93 -32.98
C VAL A 756 6.96 12.99 -32.13
N LEU A 757 6.65 12.66 -30.87
CA LEU A 757 6.09 13.58 -29.88
C LEU A 757 7.17 14.42 -29.17
N ALA A 758 8.44 14.12 -29.43
CA ALA A 758 9.59 14.81 -28.84
C ALA A 758 9.89 16.21 -29.42
N ARG A 759 9.04 16.76 -30.29
CA ARG A 759 9.25 18.12 -30.83
C ARG A 759 7.99 18.95 -30.67
N PRO A 760 8.06 20.14 -30.02
CA PRO A 760 6.94 21.07 -29.98
C PRO A 760 6.56 21.47 -31.41
N ALA A 761 5.27 21.65 -31.64
CA ALA A 761 4.79 22.20 -32.91
C ALA A 761 4.95 23.72 -32.90
N ASP A 762 5.49 24.28 -33.99
CA ASP A 762 5.71 25.73 -34.14
C ASP A 762 4.38 26.53 -34.14
N VAL A 763 3.28 25.90 -34.57
CA VAL A 763 1.91 26.45 -34.56
C VAL A 763 0.92 25.32 -34.27
N LEU A 764 0.20 25.41 -33.15
CA LEU A 764 -0.84 24.43 -32.80
C LEU A 764 -2.09 24.67 -33.67
N PRO A 765 -2.55 23.71 -34.49
CA PRO A 765 -3.84 23.79 -35.16
C PRO A 765 -4.98 23.95 -34.13
N ARG A 766 -5.93 24.84 -34.43
CA ARG A 766 -7.11 25.04 -33.59
C ARG A 766 -8.14 23.96 -33.86
N LEU A 767 -8.78 23.48 -32.80
CA LEU A 767 -9.98 22.66 -32.90
C LEU A 767 -11.10 23.45 -33.59
N ASP A 768 -11.90 22.76 -34.41
CA ASP A 768 -12.99 23.37 -35.18
C ASP A 768 -14.04 23.95 -34.21
N PRO A 769 -14.22 25.29 -34.17
CA PRO A 769 -15.19 25.90 -33.29
C PRO A 769 -16.64 25.60 -33.70
N ALA A 770 -16.89 25.13 -34.92
CA ALA A 770 -18.23 24.78 -35.41
C ALA A 770 -18.66 23.35 -35.03
N GLY A 771 -17.72 22.48 -34.64
CA GLY A 771 -18.00 21.08 -34.31
C GLY A 771 -18.27 20.83 -32.82
N THR A 772 -18.96 19.73 -32.53
CA THR A 772 -19.20 19.24 -31.17
C THR A 772 -18.15 18.21 -30.75
N TYR A 773 -17.63 18.33 -29.52
CA TYR A 773 -16.68 17.37 -28.93
C TYR A 773 -17.34 16.64 -27.75
N LEU A 774 -17.44 15.31 -27.86
CA LEU A 774 -18.00 14.42 -26.86
C LEU A 774 -16.90 13.89 -25.94
N LEU A 775 -16.94 14.23 -24.65
CA LEU A 775 -16.02 13.76 -23.63
C LEU A 775 -16.75 12.82 -22.68
N THR A 776 -16.45 11.53 -22.77
CA THR A 776 -17.03 10.52 -21.87
C THR A 776 -16.17 10.37 -20.62
N GLY A 777 -16.79 10.25 -19.45
CA GLY A 777 -16.09 10.49 -18.19
C GLY A 777 -15.68 11.97 -18.02
N GLY A 778 -16.25 12.88 -18.82
CA GLY A 778 -15.86 14.28 -18.91
C GLY A 778 -16.09 15.10 -17.64
N LEU A 779 -16.83 14.56 -16.67
CA LEU A 779 -17.09 15.18 -15.36
C LEU A 779 -16.17 14.66 -14.24
N GLY A 780 -15.19 13.82 -14.55
CA GLY A 780 -14.09 13.47 -13.64
C GLY A 780 -12.94 14.49 -13.74
N ASP A 781 -12.01 14.45 -12.80
CA ASP A 781 -10.92 15.45 -12.68
C ASP A 781 -10.10 15.56 -13.98
N LEU A 782 -9.69 14.42 -14.55
CA LEU A 782 -9.00 14.36 -15.85
C LEU A 782 -9.89 14.88 -17.00
N GLY A 783 -11.17 14.53 -16.98
CA GLY A 783 -12.15 14.95 -17.99
C GLY A 783 -12.33 16.47 -18.03
N LEU A 784 -12.43 17.11 -16.87
CA LEU A 784 -12.56 18.55 -16.73
C LEU A 784 -11.26 19.29 -17.13
N ALA A 785 -10.11 18.75 -16.75
CA ALA A 785 -8.80 19.29 -17.15
C ALA A 785 -8.61 19.26 -18.68
N VAL A 786 -8.91 18.11 -19.31
CA VAL A 786 -8.88 17.94 -20.77
C VAL A 786 -9.90 18.84 -21.45
N ALA A 787 -11.13 18.94 -20.93
CA ALA A 787 -12.15 19.86 -21.43
C ALA A 787 -11.64 21.30 -21.45
N GLY A 788 -11.06 21.77 -20.34
CA GLY A 788 -10.48 23.12 -20.23
C GLY A 788 -9.32 23.36 -21.20
N ARG A 789 -8.51 22.33 -21.49
CA ARG A 789 -7.47 22.42 -22.52
C ARG A 789 -8.08 22.52 -23.92
N MET A 790 -9.10 21.71 -24.24
CA MET A 790 -9.78 21.74 -25.53
C MET A 790 -10.47 23.08 -25.81
N VAL A 791 -11.12 23.72 -24.82
CA VAL A 791 -11.73 25.06 -25.00
C VAL A 791 -10.67 26.10 -25.37
N ARG A 792 -9.52 26.07 -24.69
CA ARG A 792 -8.36 26.94 -25.00
C ARG A 792 -7.80 26.66 -26.39
N ARG A 793 -7.87 25.40 -26.86
CA ARG A 793 -7.49 24.99 -28.23
C ARG A 793 -8.52 25.33 -29.32
N GLY A 794 -9.68 25.89 -28.95
CA GLY A 794 -10.67 26.38 -29.91
C GLY A 794 -12.02 25.68 -29.90
N ALA A 795 -12.19 24.60 -29.12
CA ALA A 795 -13.48 23.93 -28.99
C ALA A 795 -14.52 24.88 -28.40
N ARG A 796 -15.72 24.92 -28.99
CA ARG A 796 -16.83 25.77 -28.52
C ARG A 796 -18.09 25.00 -28.14
N HIS A 797 -18.25 23.77 -28.60
CA HIS A 797 -19.37 22.91 -28.22
C HIS A 797 -18.84 21.65 -27.54
N LEU A 798 -19.05 21.53 -26.23
CA LEU A 798 -18.62 20.38 -25.44
C LEU A 798 -19.83 19.61 -24.92
N VAL A 799 -19.79 18.29 -25.04
CA VAL A 799 -20.73 17.37 -24.41
C VAL A 799 -19.98 16.53 -23.40
N LEU A 800 -20.23 16.75 -22.10
CA LEU A 800 -19.60 16.01 -21.01
C LEU A 800 -20.57 14.93 -20.53
N THR A 801 -20.20 13.66 -20.66
CA THR A 801 -21.05 12.56 -20.21
C THR A 801 -20.47 11.83 -19.00
N SER A 802 -21.35 11.39 -18.11
CA SER A 802 -21.03 10.45 -17.04
C SER A 802 -22.28 9.68 -16.63
N ARG A 803 -22.16 8.52 -15.98
CA ARG A 803 -23.32 7.74 -15.50
C ARG A 803 -24.24 8.54 -14.57
N ARG A 804 -23.67 9.40 -13.74
CA ARG A 804 -24.40 10.20 -12.73
C ARG A 804 -24.85 11.57 -13.24
N GLY A 805 -24.43 11.95 -14.45
CA GLY A 805 -24.54 13.33 -14.92
C GLY A 805 -23.82 14.32 -14.00
N LEU A 806 -24.21 15.60 -14.10
CA LEU A 806 -23.70 16.67 -13.26
C LEU A 806 -24.29 16.57 -11.85
N SER A 807 -23.46 16.29 -10.83
CA SER A 807 -23.96 15.93 -9.50
C SER A 807 -23.39 16.77 -8.35
N THR A 808 -22.13 17.22 -8.43
CA THR A 808 -21.46 17.94 -7.33
C THR A 808 -21.31 19.44 -7.59
N ASP A 809 -21.12 20.24 -6.53
CA ASP A 809 -20.86 21.68 -6.65
C ASP A 809 -19.52 21.97 -7.34
N ALA A 810 -18.49 21.17 -7.07
CA ALA A 810 -17.20 21.29 -7.75
C ALA A 810 -17.33 21.06 -9.27
N GLN A 811 -18.13 20.08 -9.70
CA GLN A 811 -18.39 19.86 -11.12
C GLN A 811 -19.17 21.03 -11.74
N ARG A 812 -20.14 21.60 -11.01
CA ARG A 812 -20.89 22.79 -11.48
C ARG A 812 -19.96 23.98 -11.67
N ALA A 813 -19.11 24.27 -10.69
CA ALA A 813 -18.12 25.34 -10.76
C ALA A 813 -17.17 25.15 -11.96
N ALA A 814 -16.65 23.94 -12.18
CA ALA A 814 -15.79 23.66 -13.33
C ALA A 814 -16.53 23.83 -14.67
N VAL A 815 -17.81 23.43 -14.77
CA VAL A 815 -18.63 23.66 -15.97
C VAL A 815 -18.89 25.15 -16.21
N ASP A 816 -19.12 25.92 -15.15
CA ASP A 816 -19.28 27.37 -15.23
C ASP A 816 -17.98 28.05 -15.70
N GLU A 817 -16.82 27.60 -15.23
CA GLU A 817 -15.51 28.07 -15.71
C GLU A 817 -15.30 27.78 -17.20
N LEU A 818 -15.63 26.58 -17.68
CA LEU A 818 -15.58 26.24 -19.11
C LEU A 818 -16.51 27.13 -19.93
N THR A 819 -17.68 27.47 -19.38
CA THR A 819 -18.65 28.37 -20.01
C THR A 819 -18.14 29.81 -20.05
N ALA A 820 -17.49 30.29 -18.98
CA ALA A 820 -16.85 31.59 -18.92
C ALA A 820 -15.68 31.71 -19.92
N LEU A 821 -14.99 30.61 -20.22
CA LEU A 821 -13.98 30.52 -21.28
C LEU A 821 -14.57 30.54 -22.71
N GLY A 822 -15.89 30.61 -22.85
CA GLY A 822 -16.59 30.80 -24.12
C GLY A 822 -17.07 29.52 -24.80
N ALA A 823 -17.13 28.39 -24.09
CA ALA A 823 -17.73 27.16 -24.59
C ALA A 823 -19.21 27.03 -24.19
N ARG A 824 -20.03 26.47 -25.07
CA ARG A 824 -21.34 25.91 -24.73
C ARG A 824 -21.15 24.49 -24.23
N VAL A 825 -21.31 24.28 -22.92
CA VAL A 825 -21.16 22.98 -22.28
C VAL A 825 -22.52 22.33 -22.03
N THR A 826 -22.70 21.10 -22.52
CA THR A 826 -23.89 20.28 -22.30
C THR A 826 -23.48 19.06 -21.47
N THR A 827 -24.15 18.82 -20.35
CA THR A 827 -23.89 17.63 -19.53
C THR A 827 -25.01 16.60 -19.68
N LEU A 828 -24.68 15.34 -19.94
CA LEU A 828 -25.67 14.25 -20.06
C LEU A 828 -25.33 13.08 -19.13
N ALA A 829 -26.38 12.49 -18.54
CA ALA A 829 -26.28 11.24 -17.80
C ALA A 829 -26.38 10.08 -18.79
N VAL A 830 -25.25 9.41 -19.06
CA VAL A 830 -25.15 8.36 -20.08
C VAL A 830 -24.21 7.28 -19.58
N ASP A 831 -24.67 6.03 -19.61
CA ASP A 831 -23.78 4.88 -19.49
C ASP A 831 -23.24 4.50 -20.88
N VAL A 832 -21.94 4.68 -21.09
CA VAL A 832 -21.30 4.35 -22.36
C VAL A 832 -21.30 2.85 -22.65
N ALA A 833 -21.34 2.01 -21.61
CA ALA A 833 -21.44 0.56 -21.79
C ALA A 833 -22.85 0.14 -22.30
N SER A 834 -23.87 0.99 -22.12
CA SER A 834 -25.23 0.78 -22.60
C SER A 834 -25.34 1.11 -24.09
N ALA A 835 -25.32 0.08 -24.94
CA ALA A 835 -25.47 0.25 -26.38
C ALA A 835 -26.74 1.02 -26.80
N PRO A 836 -27.92 0.80 -26.18
CA PRO A 836 -29.11 1.59 -26.49
C PRO A 836 -28.94 3.08 -26.18
N GLU A 837 -28.30 3.44 -25.06
CA GLU A 837 -28.09 4.84 -24.69
C GLU A 837 -27.11 5.54 -25.64
N VAL A 838 -25.99 4.89 -25.97
CA VAL A 838 -25.01 5.47 -26.92
C VAL A 838 -25.63 5.64 -28.32
N ARG A 839 -26.44 4.68 -28.79
CA ARG A 839 -27.15 4.80 -30.07
C ARG A 839 -28.15 5.96 -30.11
N ALA A 840 -28.74 6.31 -28.98
CA ALA A 840 -29.68 7.43 -28.89
C ALA A 840 -28.98 8.81 -28.85
N LEU A 841 -27.67 8.86 -28.58
CA LEU A 841 -26.93 10.11 -28.40
C LEU A 841 -27.02 11.07 -29.59
N PRO A 842 -26.78 10.66 -30.86
CA PRO A 842 -26.83 11.61 -31.97
C PRO A 842 -28.18 12.33 -32.08
N GLU A 843 -29.27 11.60 -31.88
CA GLU A 843 -30.63 12.14 -31.94
C GLU A 843 -30.92 13.07 -30.74
N GLN A 844 -30.47 12.70 -29.54
CA GLN A 844 -30.56 13.56 -28.35
C GLN A 844 -29.77 14.87 -28.52
N LEU A 845 -28.57 14.82 -29.08
CA LEU A 845 -27.74 16.00 -29.33
C LEU A 845 -28.35 16.92 -30.40
N ALA A 846 -28.95 16.34 -31.44
CA ALA A 846 -29.68 17.09 -32.46
C ALA A 846 -30.90 17.82 -31.87
N LEU A 847 -31.66 17.18 -30.97
CA LEU A 847 -32.79 17.80 -30.26
C LEU A 847 -32.37 18.98 -29.37
N LEU A 848 -31.13 18.97 -28.85
CA LEU A 848 -30.54 20.06 -28.09
C LEU A 848 -30.01 21.21 -28.97
N GLY A 849 -30.13 21.09 -30.30
CA GLY A 849 -29.66 22.08 -31.26
C GLY A 849 -28.13 22.23 -31.24
N LEU A 850 -27.40 21.13 -31.04
CA LEU A 850 -25.95 21.09 -31.13
C LEU A 850 -25.51 20.71 -32.55
N PRO A 851 -24.37 21.23 -33.03
CA PRO A 851 -23.74 20.75 -34.26
C PRO A 851 -23.36 19.27 -34.19
N GLU A 852 -23.00 18.70 -35.34
CA GLU A 852 -22.51 17.32 -35.45
C GLU A 852 -21.28 17.07 -34.56
N VAL A 853 -21.16 15.84 -34.04
CA VAL A 853 -20.02 15.42 -33.24
C VAL A 853 -18.84 15.15 -34.16
N VAL A 854 -17.86 16.07 -34.16
CA VAL A 854 -16.63 15.95 -34.96
C VAL A 854 -15.50 15.27 -34.19
N GLY A 855 -15.62 15.18 -32.86
CA GLY A 855 -14.59 14.60 -32.00
C GLY A 855 -15.14 13.84 -30.80
N VAL A 856 -14.52 12.70 -30.49
CA VAL A 856 -14.78 11.88 -29.31
C VAL A 856 -13.50 11.75 -28.50
N VAL A 857 -13.57 12.03 -27.20
CA VAL A 857 -12.51 11.77 -26.23
C VAL A 857 -13.07 10.86 -25.15
N HIS A 858 -12.52 9.65 -25.05
CA HIS A 858 -12.98 8.62 -24.15
C HIS A 858 -12.12 8.54 -22.90
N LEU A 859 -12.62 9.11 -21.79
CA LEU A 859 -11.94 9.12 -20.48
C LEU A 859 -12.69 8.28 -19.42
N ALA A 860 -13.79 7.62 -19.80
CA ALA A 860 -14.57 6.82 -18.86
C ALA A 860 -13.76 5.61 -18.39
N GLY A 861 -13.68 5.43 -17.08
CA GLY A 861 -12.95 4.32 -16.47
C GLY A 861 -13.20 4.25 -14.96
N VAL A 862 -13.00 3.06 -14.41
CA VAL A 862 -13.01 2.78 -12.98
C VAL A 862 -11.80 1.90 -12.65
N VAL A 863 -11.34 1.95 -11.40
CA VAL A 863 -10.29 1.06 -10.88
C VAL A 863 -10.91 0.28 -9.73
N ASN A 864 -10.69 -1.03 -9.75
CA ASN A 864 -11.09 -1.96 -8.71
C ASN A 864 -10.19 -3.20 -8.83
N GLY A 865 -8.93 -3.02 -8.45
CA GLY A 865 -7.88 -4.02 -8.57
C GLY A 865 -7.97 -5.15 -7.53
N ALA A 866 -7.28 -6.24 -7.82
CA ALA A 866 -6.92 -7.32 -6.89
C ALA A 866 -5.77 -8.11 -7.51
N LEU A 867 -4.98 -8.81 -6.67
CA LEU A 867 -4.07 -9.84 -7.15
C LEU A 867 -4.83 -10.92 -7.92
N LEU A 868 -4.19 -11.58 -8.88
CA LEU A 868 -4.84 -12.57 -9.75
C LEU A 868 -5.52 -13.71 -8.97
N ALA A 869 -4.99 -14.09 -7.81
CA ALA A 869 -5.59 -15.09 -6.93
C ALA A 869 -6.99 -14.67 -6.43
N ASP A 870 -7.16 -13.38 -6.13
CA ASP A 870 -8.36 -12.79 -5.52
C ASP A 870 -9.26 -12.06 -6.53
N LEU A 871 -8.82 -11.91 -7.78
CA LEU A 871 -9.54 -11.19 -8.81
C LEU A 871 -10.73 -12.03 -9.33
N GLY A 872 -11.94 -11.64 -8.95
CA GLY A 872 -13.18 -12.24 -9.45
C GLY A 872 -13.61 -11.73 -10.84
N VAL A 873 -14.38 -12.54 -11.57
CA VAL A 873 -14.94 -12.19 -12.89
C VAL A 873 -15.82 -10.93 -12.83
N GLU A 874 -16.58 -10.74 -11.75
CA GLU A 874 -17.42 -9.55 -11.60
C GLU A 874 -16.59 -8.25 -11.54
N ARG A 875 -15.45 -8.26 -10.86
CA ARG A 875 -14.52 -7.10 -10.82
C ARG A 875 -13.82 -6.90 -12.17
N LEU A 876 -13.52 -7.98 -12.89
CA LEU A 876 -13.00 -7.90 -14.26
C LEU A 876 -14.01 -7.20 -15.18
N ARG A 877 -15.28 -7.62 -15.15
CA ARG A 877 -16.37 -7.03 -15.94
C ARG A 877 -16.64 -5.57 -15.58
N GLU A 878 -16.66 -5.24 -14.29
CA GLU A 878 -16.89 -3.87 -13.82
C GLU A 878 -15.87 -2.89 -14.39
N VAL A 879 -14.58 -3.25 -14.36
CA VAL A 879 -13.50 -2.42 -14.88
C VAL A 879 -13.47 -2.40 -16.41
N ALA A 880 -13.78 -3.53 -17.05
CA ALA A 880 -13.80 -3.65 -18.50
C ALA A 880 -15.00 -2.93 -19.15
N ALA A 881 -16.17 -2.90 -18.52
CA ALA A 881 -17.41 -2.39 -19.12
C ALA A 881 -17.30 -0.97 -19.71
N PRO A 882 -16.87 0.08 -18.97
CA PRO A 882 -16.79 1.42 -19.53
C PRO A 882 -15.73 1.58 -20.61
N LYS A 883 -14.62 0.82 -20.56
CA LYS A 883 -13.49 0.94 -21.49
C LYS A 883 -13.62 0.06 -22.72
N VAL A 884 -14.14 -1.16 -22.58
CA VAL A 884 -14.24 -2.14 -23.65
C VAL A 884 -15.58 -2.01 -24.38
N ALA A 885 -16.69 -2.35 -23.73
CA ALA A 885 -18.02 -2.19 -24.33
C ALA A 885 -18.32 -0.72 -24.65
N GLY A 886 -17.92 0.19 -23.75
CA GLY A 886 -18.14 1.63 -23.93
C GLY A 886 -17.46 2.22 -25.15
N SER A 887 -16.17 1.96 -25.34
CA SER A 887 -15.45 2.48 -26.50
C SER A 887 -15.84 1.79 -27.81
N TRP A 888 -16.24 0.51 -27.77
CA TRP A 888 -16.84 -0.19 -28.92
C TRP A 888 -18.16 0.44 -29.37
N ASN A 889 -19.06 0.73 -28.42
CA ASN A 889 -20.32 1.41 -28.71
C ASN A 889 -20.08 2.79 -29.36
N LEU A 890 -19.13 3.56 -28.81
CA LEU A 890 -18.75 4.86 -29.38
C LEU A 890 -18.14 4.73 -30.77
N HIS A 891 -17.29 3.72 -30.99
CA HIS A 891 -16.67 3.46 -32.29
C HIS A 891 -17.72 3.22 -33.38
N ARG A 892 -18.77 2.45 -33.07
CA ARG A 892 -19.86 2.15 -34.00
C ARG A 892 -20.77 3.35 -34.29
N VAL A 893 -21.08 4.16 -33.28
CA VAL A 893 -22.01 5.30 -33.42
C VAL A 893 -21.33 6.53 -34.03
N PHE A 894 -20.07 6.78 -33.68
CA PHE A 894 -19.29 7.93 -34.15
C PHE A 894 -18.15 7.47 -35.07
N ALA A 895 -18.49 6.64 -36.07
CA ALA A 895 -17.53 6.08 -37.01
C ALA A 895 -16.74 7.17 -37.75
N ASP A 896 -17.44 8.22 -38.20
CA ASP A 896 -16.92 9.32 -39.03
C ASP A 896 -16.31 10.49 -38.24
N ALA A 897 -16.15 10.36 -36.92
CA ALA A 897 -15.52 11.40 -36.11
C ALA A 897 -14.07 11.67 -36.58
N GLN A 898 -13.74 12.94 -36.76
CA GLN A 898 -12.42 13.40 -37.24
C GLN A 898 -11.35 13.34 -36.14
N LEU A 899 -11.76 13.38 -34.87
CA LEU A 899 -10.93 13.11 -33.71
C LEU A 899 -11.55 11.95 -32.92
N PHE A 900 -10.76 10.92 -32.62
CA PHE A 900 -11.21 9.81 -31.77
C PHE A 900 -10.07 9.38 -30.84
N LEU A 901 -10.05 9.98 -29.64
CA LEU A 901 -8.98 9.79 -28.66
C LEU A 901 -9.46 8.90 -27.52
N LEU A 902 -8.73 7.81 -27.27
CA LEU A 902 -8.98 6.83 -26.22
C LEU A 902 -7.94 7.02 -25.11
N VAL A 903 -8.37 7.31 -23.89
CA VAL A 903 -7.46 7.43 -22.74
C VAL A 903 -7.22 6.05 -22.14
N SER A 904 -6.03 5.53 -22.42
CA SER A 904 -5.47 4.26 -21.94
C SER A 904 -4.65 4.49 -20.65
N ALA A 905 -3.87 3.50 -20.22
CA ALA A 905 -3.00 3.60 -19.04
C ALA A 905 -1.71 2.78 -19.18
N LEU A 906 -0.66 3.20 -18.48
CA LEU A 906 0.67 2.57 -18.50
C LEU A 906 0.66 1.04 -18.27
N PRO A 907 -0.15 0.46 -17.35
CA PRO A 907 -0.20 -1.00 -17.15
C PRO A 907 -0.61 -1.82 -18.38
N ALA A 908 -1.26 -1.21 -19.38
CA ALA A 908 -1.60 -1.90 -20.63
C ALA A 908 -0.36 -2.34 -21.41
N VAL A 909 0.68 -1.52 -21.40
CA VAL A 909 1.95 -1.76 -22.11
C VAL A 909 3.05 -2.23 -21.17
N PHE A 910 3.03 -1.82 -19.91
CA PHE A 910 4.05 -2.16 -18.92
C PHE A 910 3.45 -3.07 -17.83
N GLY A 911 3.51 -4.38 -18.04
CA GLY A 911 2.88 -5.40 -17.18
C GLY A 911 3.31 -5.40 -15.72
N PRO A 912 4.62 -5.39 -15.39
CA PRO A 912 5.12 -5.43 -14.02
C PRO A 912 4.52 -4.40 -13.05
N ILE A 913 4.23 -3.19 -13.52
CA ILE A 913 3.64 -2.14 -12.68
C ILE A 913 2.11 -2.29 -12.52
N GLY A 914 1.53 -3.27 -13.21
CA GLY A 914 0.12 -3.62 -13.19
C GLY A 914 -0.22 -4.73 -12.19
N VAL A 915 0.71 -5.16 -11.34
CA VAL A 915 0.47 -6.10 -10.24
C VAL A 915 -0.69 -5.59 -9.38
N GLY A 916 -1.68 -6.44 -9.13
CA GLY A 916 -2.92 -6.08 -8.46
C GLY A 916 -3.94 -5.32 -9.34
N ALA A 917 -3.65 -5.10 -10.62
CA ALA A 917 -4.46 -4.33 -11.56
C ALA A 917 -4.63 -5.02 -12.94
N ALA A 918 -4.59 -6.35 -12.98
CA ALA A 918 -4.69 -7.13 -14.22
C ALA A 918 -5.97 -6.84 -15.05
N ASN A 919 -7.11 -6.63 -14.39
CA ASN A 919 -8.35 -6.22 -15.04
C ASN A 919 -8.26 -4.84 -15.70
N TYR A 920 -7.57 -3.90 -15.06
CA TYR A 920 -7.34 -2.57 -15.58
C TYR A 920 -6.37 -2.59 -16.77
N ALA A 921 -5.28 -3.37 -16.67
CA ALA A 921 -4.37 -3.59 -17.80
C ALA A 921 -5.09 -4.20 -19.02
N ALA A 922 -5.92 -5.23 -18.80
CA ALA A 922 -6.74 -5.85 -19.84
C ALA A 922 -7.68 -4.85 -20.54
N ALA A 923 -8.40 -4.05 -19.76
CA ALA A 923 -9.34 -3.06 -20.29
C ALA A 923 -8.66 -1.96 -21.13
N ASN A 924 -7.45 -1.54 -20.74
CA ASN A 924 -6.69 -0.52 -21.45
C ASN A 924 -5.96 -1.08 -22.69
N ALA A 925 -5.50 -2.33 -22.66
CA ALA A 925 -4.93 -3.00 -23.85
C ALA A 925 -5.94 -3.07 -25.01
N PHE A 926 -7.24 -3.19 -24.70
CA PHE A 926 -8.29 -3.07 -25.71
C PHE A 926 -8.37 -1.68 -26.34
N LEU A 927 -8.21 -0.61 -25.56
CA LEU A 927 -8.24 0.76 -26.09
C LEU A 927 -7.08 0.99 -27.07
N ASP A 928 -5.90 0.47 -26.73
CA ASP A 928 -4.70 0.54 -27.58
C ASP A 928 -4.93 -0.20 -28.91
N ALA A 929 -5.54 -1.39 -28.86
CA ALA A 929 -5.87 -2.17 -30.04
C ALA A 929 -7.00 -1.53 -30.87
N LEU A 930 -8.02 -0.93 -30.24
CA LEU A 930 -9.12 -0.26 -30.93
C LEU A 930 -8.66 0.97 -31.71
N ALA A 931 -7.71 1.74 -31.17
CA ALA A 931 -7.10 2.85 -31.91
C ALA A 931 -6.44 2.37 -33.21
N HIS A 932 -5.64 1.30 -33.15
CA HIS A 932 -5.05 0.70 -34.33
C HIS A 932 -6.10 0.16 -35.31
N HIS A 933 -7.11 -0.55 -34.82
CA HIS A 933 -8.20 -1.08 -35.63
C HIS A 933 -8.89 0.03 -36.43
N ARG A 934 -9.23 1.16 -35.79
CA ARG A 934 -9.81 2.33 -36.46
C ARG A 934 -8.89 2.89 -37.56
N ARG A 935 -7.59 3.02 -37.26
CA ARG A 935 -6.60 3.58 -38.21
C ARG A 935 -6.41 2.72 -39.45
N THR A 936 -6.38 1.40 -39.30
CA THR A 936 -6.27 0.47 -40.44
C THR A 936 -7.49 0.52 -41.38
N ARG A 937 -8.60 1.09 -40.92
CA ARG A 937 -9.85 1.27 -41.68
C ARG A 937 -10.01 2.70 -42.23
N GLY A 938 -8.99 3.53 -42.08
CA GLY A 938 -9.00 4.92 -42.53
C GLY A 938 -9.78 5.89 -41.63
N ALA A 939 -10.20 5.45 -40.44
CA ALA A 939 -10.87 6.30 -39.46
C ALA A 939 -9.89 6.91 -38.44
N ALA A 940 -10.22 8.07 -37.87
CA ALA A 940 -9.44 8.66 -36.79
C ALA A 940 -9.40 7.72 -35.57
N GLY A 941 -8.27 7.65 -34.89
CA GLY A 941 -8.05 6.74 -33.76
C GLY A 941 -6.68 6.95 -33.15
N THR A 942 -6.67 7.30 -31.87
CA THR A 942 -5.46 7.51 -31.07
C THR A 942 -5.66 6.96 -29.67
N ALA A 943 -4.74 6.13 -29.19
CA ALA A 943 -4.69 5.72 -27.79
C ALA A 943 -3.59 6.47 -27.05
N LEU A 944 -3.94 7.09 -25.92
CA LEU A 944 -3.03 7.83 -25.06
C LEU A 944 -2.98 7.18 -23.68
N GLY A 945 -1.92 6.43 -23.40
CA GLY A 945 -1.70 5.76 -22.13
C GLY A 945 -1.05 6.68 -21.11
N TYR A 946 -1.74 7.04 -20.02
CA TYR A 946 -1.10 7.82 -18.95
C TYR A 946 -0.48 6.93 -17.87
N GLY A 947 0.71 7.31 -17.41
CA GLY A 947 1.23 7.00 -16.09
C GLY A 947 0.53 7.83 -15.00
N PRO A 948 0.93 7.68 -13.72
CA PRO A 948 0.29 8.39 -12.61
C PRO A 948 0.44 9.91 -12.70
N TRP A 949 -0.60 10.65 -12.30
CA TRP A 949 -0.59 12.12 -12.20
C TRP A 949 -0.53 12.56 -10.74
N ASN A 950 0.09 13.72 -10.46
CA ASN A 950 0.04 14.37 -9.16
C ASN A 950 -1.38 14.93 -8.91
N ASP A 951 -1.85 14.87 -7.67
CA ASP A 951 -3.02 15.59 -7.14
C ASP A 951 -4.39 15.28 -7.78
N VAL A 952 -4.44 14.61 -8.92
CA VAL A 952 -5.66 14.27 -9.67
C VAL A 952 -5.58 12.87 -10.30
N GLY A 953 -6.73 12.26 -10.54
CA GLY A 953 -6.83 10.98 -11.26
C GLY A 953 -6.97 9.76 -10.36
N LEU A 954 -6.96 8.58 -10.98
CA LEU A 954 -7.31 7.31 -10.33
C LEU A 954 -6.21 6.80 -9.37
N ALA A 955 -4.94 7.07 -9.66
CA ALA A 955 -3.80 6.62 -8.84
C ALA A 955 -3.67 7.33 -7.49
N VAL A 956 -4.08 8.60 -7.40
CA VAL A 956 -4.04 9.42 -6.17
C VAL A 956 -5.09 8.96 -5.15
N ARG A 957 -6.25 8.47 -5.63
CA ARG A 957 -7.38 8.08 -4.77
C ARG A 957 -7.15 6.79 -3.98
N GLU A 958 -6.11 6.03 -4.31
CA GLU A 958 -5.77 4.73 -3.69
C GLU A 958 -4.46 4.77 -2.89
N ASN A 959 -3.85 5.95 -2.64
CA ASN A 959 -2.53 6.11 -1.99
C ASN A 959 -1.39 5.33 -2.68
N GLY A 960 -1.50 5.07 -3.99
CA GLY A 960 -0.55 4.23 -4.75
C GLY A 960 0.69 4.95 -5.29
N LEU A 961 0.76 6.28 -5.22
CA LEU A 961 1.86 7.06 -5.80
C LEU A 961 3.21 6.75 -5.15
N ASP A 962 3.26 6.64 -3.83
CA ASP A 962 4.50 6.32 -3.10
C ASP A 962 4.98 4.90 -3.39
N GLN A 963 4.06 3.97 -3.67
CA GLN A 963 4.41 2.59 -4.04
C GLN A 963 4.99 2.52 -5.44
N LEU A 964 4.39 3.24 -6.41
CA LEU A 964 4.86 3.32 -7.79
C LEU A 964 6.22 4.02 -7.88
N ALA A 965 6.44 5.10 -7.11
CA ALA A 965 7.71 5.81 -7.08
C ALA A 965 8.87 4.92 -6.61
N ARG A 966 8.63 4.04 -5.63
CA ARG A 966 9.63 3.09 -5.12
C ARG A 966 10.07 2.04 -6.13
N VAL A 967 9.25 1.75 -7.14
CA VAL A 967 9.56 0.78 -8.20
C VAL A 967 9.95 1.47 -9.51
N GLY A 968 10.38 2.74 -9.44
CA GLY A 968 10.86 3.51 -10.58
C GLY A 968 9.76 4.13 -11.46
N VAL A 969 8.51 4.24 -11.00
CA VAL A 969 7.42 4.92 -11.74
C VAL A 969 7.03 6.21 -11.03
N GLY A 970 7.55 7.32 -11.53
CA GLY A 970 7.26 8.66 -11.01
C GLY A 970 5.91 9.19 -11.48
N SER A 971 5.35 10.11 -10.69
CA SER A 971 4.12 10.82 -11.02
C SER A 971 4.40 12.08 -11.85
N MET A 972 3.44 12.45 -12.70
CA MET A 972 3.55 13.60 -13.62
C MET A 972 2.67 14.75 -13.16
N ARG A 973 3.11 15.98 -13.37
CA ARG A 973 2.27 17.15 -13.10
C ARG A 973 1.15 17.25 -14.14
N PRO A 974 -0.07 17.68 -13.78
CA PRO A 974 -1.16 17.84 -14.74
C PRO A 974 -0.80 18.74 -15.94
N ALA A 975 0.02 19.77 -15.73
CA ALA A 975 0.50 20.64 -16.80
C ALA A 975 1.34 19.87 -17.84
N GLU A 976 2.28 19.04 -17.40
CA GLU A 976 3.14 18.22 -18.27
C GLU A 976 2.31 17.24 -19.11
N ALA A 977 1.37 16.56 -18.48
CA ALA A 977 0.53 15.59 -19.16
C ALA A 977 -0.44 16.27 -20.17
N LEU A 978 -0.94 17.47 -19.85
CA LEU A 978 -1.76 18.26 -20.78
C LEU A 978 -0.95 18.86 -21.94
N GLU A 979 0.35 19.14 -21.77
CA GLU A 979 1.22 19.51 -22.87
C GLU A 979 1.42 18.35 -23.85
N VAL A 980 1.59 17.13 -23.34
CA VAL A 980 1.66 15.95 -24.22
C VAL A 980 0.33 15.71 -24.92
N PHE A 981 -0.80 15.92 -24.23
CA PHE A 981 -2.13 15.89 -24.87
C PHE A 981 -2.22 16.83 -26.09
N ASP A 982 -1.64 18.03 -26.02
CA ASP A 982 -1.61 18.92 -27.17
C ASP A 982 -0.80 18.38 -28.34
N ARG A 983 0.37 17.81 -28.05
CA ARG A 983 1.24 17.18 -29.05
C ARG A 983 0.52 16.01 -29.71
N VAL A 984 -0.23 15.22 -28.93
CA VAL A 984 -1.05 14.12 -29.43
C VAL A 984 -2.14 14.62 -30.38
N LEU A 985 -2.83 15.73 -30.06
CA LEU A 985 -3.80 16.34 -30.97
C LEU A 985 -3.17 16.82 -32.29
N ASP A 986 -1.91 17.24 -32.27
CA ASP A 986 -1.24 17.80 -33.44
C ASP A 986 -0.59 16.75 -34.34
N LYS A 987 0.10 15.79 -33.71
CA LYS A 987 0.86 14.76 -34.41
C LYS A 987 0.00 13.55 -34.73
N ASP A 988 -1.14 13.41 -34.06
CA ASP A 988 -2.13 12.36 -34.29
C ASP A 988 -1.48 10.95 -34.31
N PRO A 989 -0.71 10.58 -33.26
CA PRO A 989 -0.10 9.27 -33.18
C PRO A 989 -1.18 8.18 -33.08
N ARG A 990 -0.87 6.97 -33.55
CA ARG A 990 -1.77 5.82 -33.41
C ARG A 990 -1.90 5.38 -31.95
N GLN A 991 -0.77 5.27 -31.26
CA GLN A 991 -0.67 4.93 -29.85
C GLN A 991 0.57 5.59 -29.26
N THR A 992 0.45 6.12 -28.05
CA THR A 992 1.59 6.58 -27.26
C THR A 992 1.28 6.39 -25.78
N THR A 993 2.31 6.24 -24.97
CA THR A 993 2.23 6.14 -23.52
C THR A 993 3.12 7.20 -22.91
N VAL A 994 2.60 7.94 -21.93
CA VAL A 994 3.29 9.06 -21.28
C VAL A 994 3.52 8.68 -19.83
N ALA A 995 4.77 8.55 -19.42
CA ALA A 995 5.13 8.16 -18.06
C ALA A 995 6.51 8.70 -17.67
N ARG A 996 6.73 8.88 -16.37
CA ARG A 996 8.06 9.15 -15.83
C ARG A 996 8.60 7.82 -15.30
N ILE A 997 9.58 7.26 -16.01
CA ILE A 997 10.16 5.95 -15.68
C ILE A 997 11.64 6.12 -15.36
N ASP A 998 12.03 5.70 -14.15
CA ASP A 998 13.40 5.39 -13.78
C ASP A 998 13.64 3.90 -14.04
N TRP A 999 14.32 3.62 -15.15
CA TRP A 999 14.61 2.25 -15.58
C TRP A 999 15.54 1.51 -14.61
N SER A 1000 16.38 2.23 -13.85
CA SER A 1000 17.23 1.60 -12.83
C SER A 1000 16.38 1.02 -11.71
N GLY A 1001 15.52 1.86 -11.11
CA GLY A 1001 14.57 1.42 -10.08
C GLY A 1001 13.58 0.36 -10.56
N VAL A 1002 13.13 0.43 -11.81
CA VAL A 1002 12.28 -0.60 -12.42
C VAL A 1002 12.97 -1.95 -12.48
N PHE A 1003 14.21 -2.01 -12.96
CA PHE A 1003 14.92 -3.28 -13.11
C PHE A 1003 15.43 -3.84 -11.79
N GLU A 1004 15.62 -2.99 -10.77
CA GLU A 1004 15.86 -3.41 -9.39
C GLU A 1004 14.60 -4.04 -8.79
N ALA A 1005 13.43 -3.41 -8.96
CA ALA A 1005 12.17 -3.90 -8.43
C ALA A 1005 11.65 -5.15 -9.18
N PHE A 1006 11.93 -5.25 -10.48
CA PHE A 1006 11.45 -6.34 -11.34
C PHE A 1006 12.61 -6.96 -12.14
N PRO A 1007 13.42 -7.87 -11.55
CA PRO A 1007 14.54 -8.48 -12.25
C PRO A 1007 14.16 -9.26 -13.52
N THR A 1008 12.93 -9.78 -13.59
CA THR A 1008 12.40 -10.43 -14.81
C THR A 1008 12.24 -9.45 -15.98
N ALA A 1009 12.06 -8.15 -15.70
CA ALA A 1009 11.97 -7.12 -16.74
C ALA A 1009 13.30 -6.90 -17.48
N ARG A 1010 14.45 -7.29 -16.90
CA ARG A 1010 15.75 -7.27 -17.61
C ARG A 1010 15.87 -8.33 -18.69
N ARG A 1011 15.17 -9.45 -18.52
CA ARG A 1011 15.24 -10.61 -19.41
C ARG A 1011 14.27 -10.51 -20.58
N THR A 1012 13.16 -9.78 -20.41
CA THR A 1012 12.21 -9.61 -21.51
C THR A 1012 12.79 -8.72 -22.61
N GLN A 1013 12.64 -9.17 -23.85
CA GLN A 1013 13.03 -8.36 -24.98
C GLN A 1013 12.25 -7.04 -25.08
N GLN A 1014 11.09 -6.91 -24.44
CA GLN A 1014 10.27 -5.70 -24.48
C GLN A 1014 11.02 -4.46 -23.97
N PHE A 1015 11.90 -4.59 -22.97
CA PHE A 1015 12.61 -3.47 -22.34
C PHE A 1015 14.11 -3.44 -22.66
N ALA A 1016 14.58 -4.26 -23.61
CA ALA A 1016 16.00 -4.39 -23.94
C ALA A 1016 16.68 -3.05 -24.30
N GLY A 1017 15.95 -2.12 -24.92
CA GLY A 1017 16.46 -0.80 -25.29
C GLY A 1017 16.76 0.15 -24.12
N PHE A 1018 16.43 -0.24 -22.89
CA PHE A 1018 16.63 0.57 -21.69
C PHE A 1018 17.65 -0.01 -20.69
N LEU A 1019 18.25 -1.16 -21.01
CA LEU A 1019 19.25 -1.81 -20.16
C LEU A 1019 20.45 -0.89 -19.91
N ASP A 1020 20.90 -0.17 -20.95
CA ASP A 1020 22.02 0.78 -20.85
C ASP A 1020 21.70 1.99 -19.96
N GLU A 1021 20.43 2.44 -19.94
CA GLU A 1021 19.99 3.60 -19.13
C GLU A 1021 20.02 3.29 -17.61
N ALA A 1022 19.83 2.03 -17.25
CA ALA A 1022 19.94 1.60 -15.86
C ALA A 1022 21.39 1.54 -15.34
N GLY A 1023 22.36 1.64 -16.26
CA GLY A 1023 23.76 1.33 -16.00
C GLY A 1023 23.96 -0.16 -15.69
N ASP A 1024 25.22 -0.57 -15.67
CA ASP A 1024 25.59 -1.89 -15.16
C ASP A 1024 25.31 -1.89 -13.64
N SER A 1025 24.13 -2.37 -13.25
CA SER A 1025 23.68 -2.29 -11.86
C SER A 1025 24.53 -3.16 -10.94
N GLY A 1026 24.69 -2.69 -9.70
CA GLY A 1026 25.39 -3.27 -8.54
C GLY A 1026 25.99 -4.66 -8.73
N ALA A 1027 25.18 -5.68 -8.90
CA ALA A 1027 25.58 -7.08 -9.03
C ALA A 1027 26.57 -7.38 -10.17
N THR A 1028 26.17 -7.11 -11.41
CA THR A 1028 26.93 -7.44 -12.62
C THR A 1028 28.17 -6.56 -12.72
N ALA A 1029 28.08 -5.29 -12.31
CA ALA A 1029 29.22 -4.40 -12.22
C ALA A 1029 30.21 -4.81 -11.10
N LEU A 1030 29.73 -5.31 -9.96
CA LEU A 1030 30.58 -5.80 -8.88
C LEU A 1030 31.29 -7.10 -9.30
N LEU A 1031 30.57 -8.03 -9.93
CA LEU A 1031 31.12 -9.27 -10.47
C LEU A 1031 32.12 -9.00 -11.60
N HIS A 1032 31.82 -8.09 -12.54
CA HIS A 1032 32.76 -7.67 -13.59
C HIS A 1032 34.01 -6.97 -13.03
N LYS A 1033 33.88 -6.17 -11.95
CA LYS A 1033 35.04 -5.57 -11.25
C LYS A 1033 35.86 -6.61 -10.48
N CYS A 1034 35.21 -7.65 -9.93
CA CYS A 1034 35.89 -8.75 -9.24
C CYS A 1034 36.55 -9.74 -10.22
N ALA A 1035 35.99 -9.90 -11.41
CA ALA A 1035 36.52 -10.77 -12.46
C ALA A 1035 37.86 -10.24 -12.98
N GLY A 1036 38.90 -11.07 -12.97
CA GLY A 1036 40.28 -10.69 -13.28
C GLY A 1036 41.03 -9.87 -12.21
N ALA A 1037 40.37 -9.49 -11.11
CA ALA A 1037 41.01 -8.85 -9.96
C ALA A 1037 41.70 -9.89 -9.05
N ASP A 1038 42.80 -9.52 -8.41
CA ASP A 1038 43.47 -10.40 -7.44
C ASP A 1038 42.63 -10.57 -6.14
N PRO A 1039 42.90 -11.59 -5.30
CA PRO A 1039 42.08 -11.84 -4.10
C PRO A 1039 42.00 -10.65 -3.11
N ALA A 1040 43.04 -9.81 -3.04
CA ALA A 1040 43.03 -8.64 -2.16
C ALA A 1040 42.18 -7.51 -2.76
N GLU A 1041 42.22 -7.36 -4.08
CA GLU A 1041 41.41 -6.40 -4.83
C GLU A 1041 39.92 -6.80 -4.84
N ARG A 1042 39.59 -8.09 -4.95
CA ARG A 1042 38.22 -8.62 -4.78
C ARG A 1042 37.65 -8.30 -3.39
N ALA A 1043 38.45 -8.48 -2.34
CA ALA A 1043 38.05 -8.13 -0.97
C ALA A 1043 37.81 -6.63 -0.80
N ALA A 1044 38.64 -5.77 -1.40
CA ALA A 1044 38.43 -4.33 -1.37
C ALA A 1044 37.14 -3.91 -2.11
N ILE A 1045 36.84 -4.53 -3.25
CA ILE A 1045 35.65 -4.25 -4.06
C ILE A 1045 34.38 -4.66 -3.32
N VAL A 1046 34.31 -5.90 -2.83
CA VAL A 1046 33.14 -6.41 -2.09
C VAL A 1046 32.98 -5.71 -0.73
N GLY A 1047 34.09 -5.39 -0.04
CA GLY A 1047 34.07 -4.62 1.20
C GLY A 1047 33.56 -3.19 1.02
N GLY A 1048 33.95 -2.51 -0.06
CA GLY A 1048 33.42 -1.20 -0.42
C GLY A 1048 31.90 -1.24 -0.65
N TYR A 1049 31.43 -2.24 -1.41
CA TYR A 1049 29.99 -2.46 -1.64
C TYR A 1049 29.21 -2.70 -0.35
N LEU A 1050 29.69 -3.58 0.54
CA LEU A 1050 29.02 -3.85 1.81
C LEU A 1050 28.99 -2.61 2.71
N THR A 1051 30.06 -1.82 2.72
CA THR A 1051 30.14 -0.54 3.43
C THR A 1051 29.10 0.45 2.90
N GLU A 1052 28.95 0.57 1.58
CA GLU A 1052 27.94 1.42 0.94
C GLU A 1052 26.50 0.99 1.30
N ARG A 1053 26.21 -0.32 1.24
CA ARG A 1053 24.88 -0.84 1.62
C ARG A 1053 24.59 -0.64 3.11
N LEU A 1054 25.58 -0.84 3.99
CA LEU A 1054 25.45 -0.62 5.43
C LEU A 1054 25.24 0.86 5.77
N THR A 1055 26.04 1.76 5.20
CA THR A 1055 25.91 3.21 5.43
C THR A 1055 24.58 3.74 4.91
N GLY A 1056 24.12 3.28 3.73
CA GLY A 1056 22.83 3.65 3.17
C GLY A 1056 21.64 3.22 4.04
N VAL A 1057 21.73 2.07 4.71
CA VAL A 1057 20.67 1.58 5.61
C VAL A 1057 20.74 2.22 6.99
N LEU A 1058 21.95 2.47 7.51
CA LEU A 1058 22.17 3.06 8.83
C LEU A 1058 22.08 4.60 8.85
N GLY A 1059 22.08 5.25 7.68
CA GLY A 1059 22.13 6.72 7.56
C GLY A 1059 23.45 7.32 8.05
N LEU A 1060 24.54 6.55 7.99
CA LEU A 1060 25.88 6.95 8.42
C LEU A 1060 26.72 7.44 7.23
N GLY A 1061 27.79 8.18 7.50
CA GLY A 1061 28.76 8.59 6.47
C GLY A 1061 29.67 7.43 6.03
N PRO A 1062 30.44 7.60 4.93
CA PRO A 1062 31.25 6.53 4.33
C PRO A 1062 32.45 6.06 5.17
N ASP A 1063 32.83 6.79 6.22
CA ASP A 1063 33.95 6.44 7.12
C ASP A 1063 33.51 5.45 8.22
N LEU A 1064 33.24 4.20 7.84
CA LEU A 1064 33.04 3.09 8.79
C LEU A 1064 34.36 2.33 9.02
N ASP A 1065 34.63 1.95 10.27
CA ASP A 1065 35.71 1.01 10.58
C ASP A 1065 35.30 -0.41 10.16
N PRO A 1066 35.98 -1.03 9.18
CA PRO A 1066 35.59 -2.34 8.64
C PRO A 1066 35.72 -3.48 9.65
N GLN A 1067 36.42 -3.28 10.77
CA GLN A 1067 36.55 -4.25 11.86
C GLN A 1067 35.52 -4.07 12.97
N GLN A 1068 34.78 -2.96 12.95
CA GLN A 1068 33.77 -2.71 13.96
C GLN A 1068 32.55 -3.63 13.76
N PRO A 1069 32.05 -4.28 14.82
CA PRO A 1069 30.81 -5.06 14.76
C PRO A 1069 29.65 -4.20 14.25
N VAL A 1070 28.91 -4.69 13.26
CA VAL A 1070 27.79 -3.93 12.69
C VAL A 1070 26.67 -3.65 13.71
N THR A 1071 26.54 -4.48 14.75
CA THR A 1071 25.60 -4.26 15.87
C THR A 1071 25.95 -3.03 16.71
N GLU A 1072 27.22 -2.66 16.82
CA GLU A 1072 27.67 -1.45 17.51
C GLU A 1072 27.41 -0.18 16.69
N LEU A 1073 27.20 -0.33 15.38
CA LEU A 1073 26.83 0.76 14.46
C LEU A 1073 25.32 1.06 14.48
N GLY A 1074 24.54 0.38 15.32
CA GLY A 1074 23.09 0.56 15.42
C GLY A 1074 22.27 -0.35 14.51
N LEU A 1075 22.90 -1.36 13.89
CA LEU A 1075 22.21 -2.34 13.05
C LEU A 1075 21.24 -3.20 13.88
N ASP A 1076 19.94 -3.09 13.60
CA ASP A 1076 18.91 -3.92 14.22
C ASP A 1076 18.47 -5.10 13.33
N SER A 1077 17.58 -5.95 13.85
CA SER A 1077 17.15 -7.17 13.15
C SER A 1077 16.35 -6.90 11.87
N LEU A 1078 15.69 -5.74 11.74
CA LEU A 1078 14.96 -5.36 10.54
C LEU A 1078 15.92 -4.76 9.50
N MET A 1079 16.86 -3.92 9.93
CA MET A 1079 17.93 -3.39 9.08
C MET A 1079 18.84 -4.52 8.55
N SER A 1080 19.14 -5.51 9.38
CA SER A 1080 19.89 -6.71 8.99
C SER A 1080 19.16 -7.51 7.91
N LEU A 1081 17.82 -7.55 7.97
CA LEU A 1081 17.01 -8.23 6.96
C LEU A 1081 16.89 -7.42 5.67
N ASP A 1082 16.78 -6.09 5.75
CA ASP A 1082 16.84 -5.19 4.59
C ASP A 1082 18.19 -5.33 3.87
N ILE A 1083 19.30 -5.29 4.60
CA ILE A 1083 20.65 -5.50 4.06
C ILE A 1083 20.81 -6.91 3.48
N ARG A 1084 20.33 -7.95 4.15
CA ARG A 1084 20.31 -9.31 3.59
C ARG A 1084 19.55 -9.37 2.28
N ASN A 1085 18.35 -8.78 2.22
CA ASN A 1085 17.52 -8.82 1.02
C ASN A 1085 18.18 -8.05 -0.12
N ARG A 1086 18.81 -6.91 0.16
CA ARG A 1086 19.62 -6.16 -0.81
C ARG A 1086 20.81 -6.99 -1.30
N ILE A 1087 21.58 -7.62 -0.41
CA ILE A 1087 22.70 -8.50 -0.82
C ILE A 1087 22.23 -9.69 -1.64
N LYS A 1088 21.09 -10.29 -1.29
CA LYS A 1088 20.48 -11.39 -2.06
C LYS A 1088 19.99 -10.93 -3.43
N ASN A 1089 19.35 -9.76 -3.50
CA ASN A 1089 18.80 -9.21 -4.74
C ASN A 1089 19.91 -8.74 -5.68
N ASP A 1090 20.95 -8.13 -5.11
CA ASP A 1090 22.14 -7.69 -5.83
C ASP A 1090 22.97 -8.94 -6.20
N LEU A 1091 23.59 -9.62 -5.25
CA LEU A 1091 24.64 -10.61 -5.53
C LEU A 1091 24.15 -12.05 -5.65
N GLY A 1092 22.85 -12.34 -5.51
CA GLY A 1092 22.35 -13.72 -5.42
C GLY A 1092 22.74 -14.45 -4.13
N VAL A 1093 23.59 -13.85 -3.28
CA VAL A 1093 24.10 -14.44 -2.05
C VAL A 1093 23.14 -14.24 -0.89
N VAL A 1094 22.76 -15.33 -0.23
CA VAL A 1094 21.96 -15.26 1.00
C VAL A 1094 22.87 -15.21 2.21
N VAL A 1095 23.08 -14.02 2.77
CA VAL A 1095 23.78 -13.88 4.06
C VAL A 1095 22.82 -14.25 5.21
N PRO A 1096 23.16 -15.23 6.07
CA PRO A 1096 22.33 -15.57 7.22
C PRO A 1096 22.18 -14.38 8.17
N ILE A 1097 20.95 -14.03 8.54
CA ILE A 1097 20.64 -12.87 9.42
C ILE A 1097 21.44 -12.95 10.73
N VAL A 1098 21.63 -14.17 11.24
CA VAL A 1098 22.35 -14.44 12.48
C VAL A 1098 23.77 -13.89 12.45
N ARG A 1099 24.46 -13.87 11.30
CA ARG A 1099 25.81 -13.28 11.20
C ARG A 1099 25.81 -11.78 11.49
N PHE A 1100 24.80 -11.05 11.01
CA PHE A 1100 24.63 -9.64 11.36
C PHE A 1100 24.32 -9.47 12.84
N LEU A 1101 23.48 -10.34 13.41
CA LEU A 1101 23.05 -10.27 14.82
C LEU A 1101 24.15 -10.68 15.82
N GLU A 1102 25.05 -11.57 15.44
CA GLU A 1102 26.23 -11.96 16.22
C GLU A 1102 27.34 -10.89 16.20
N GLY A 1103 27.14 -9.79 15.48
CA GLY A 1103 28.08 -8.68 15.42
C GLY A 1103 29.21 -8.89 14.42
N ALA A 1104 28.97 -9.59 13.30
CA ALA A 1104 29.97 -9.70 12.24
C ALA A 1104 30.39 -8.31 11.75
N SER A 1105 31.69 -8.11 11.60
CA SER A 1105 32.27 -6.91 11.02
C SER A 1105 32.08 -6.89 9.49
N VAL A 1106 32.30 -5.73 8.86
CA VAL A 1106 32.26 -5.63 7.38
C VAL A 1106 33.28 -6.57 6.76
N GLU A 1107 34.47 -6.69 7.35
CA GLU A 1107 35.53 -7.59 6.91
C GLU A 1107 35.08 -9.08 6.92
N GLU A 1108 34.39 -9.51 7.98
CA GLU A 1108 33.87 -10.87 8.11
C GLU A 1108 32.71 -11.16 7.14
N LEU A 1109 31.87 -10.16 6.88
CA LEU A 1109 30.80 -10.24 5.89
C LEU A 1109 31.37 -10.28 4.47
N THR A 1110 32.42 -9.52 4.17
CA THR A 1110 33.15 -9.55 2.89
C THR A 1110 33.73 -10.94 2.63
N ALA A 1111 34.39 -11.53 3.61
CA ALA A 1111 34.95 -12.88 3.48
C ALA A 1111 33.85 -13.91 3.19
N TYR A 1112 32.71 -13.82 3.88
CA TYR A 1112 31.59 -14.71 3.66
C TYR A 1112 30.97 -14.57 2.26
N VAL A 1113 30.75 -13.33 1.80
CA VAL A 1113 30.17 -13.07 0.47
C VAL A 1113 31.11 -13.58 -0.64
N LEU A 1114 32.42 -13.37 -0.50
CA LEU A 1114 33.40 -13.90 -1.45
C LEU A 1114 33.45 -15.43 -1.49
N GLU A 1115 33.29 -16.10 -0.34
CA GLU A 1115 33.21 -17.56 -0.29
C GLU A 1115 31.98 -18.09 -1.06
N GLN A 1116 30.85 -17.40 -0.99
CA GLN A 1116 29.63 -17.80 -1.70
C GLN A 1116 29.67 -17.49 -3.20
N LEU A 1117 30.44 -16.48 -3.62
CA LEU A 1117 30.62 -16.09 -5.02
C LEU A 1117 31.77 -16.83 -5.73
N ALA A 1118 32.48 -17.74 -5.05
CA ALA A 1118 33.68 -18.37 -5.59
C ALA A 1118 33.44 -19.07 -6.94
N ASP A 1119 32.38 -19.88 -7.04
CA ASP A 1119 32.06 -20.63 -8.26
C ASP A 1119 31.62 -19.69 -9.41
N GLU A 1120 30.89 -18.61 -9.12
CA GLU A 1120 30.47 -17.61 -10.11
C GLU A 1120 31.64 -16.76 -10.61
N LEU A 1121 32.58 -16.39 -9.73
CA LEU A 1121 33.78 -15.65 -10.09
C LEU A 1121 34.76 -16.50 -10.91
N ASP A 1122 34.84 -17.80 -10.64
CA ASP A 1122 35.65 -18.74 -11.41
C ASP A 1122 35.07 -18.95 -12.82
N ALA A 1123 33.74 -19.06 -12.96
CA ALA A 1123 33.06 -19.11 -14.26
C ALA A 1123 33.24 -17.81 -15.08
N TRP A 1124 33.26 -16.66 -14.40
CA TRP A 1124 33.55 -15.36 -15.02
C TRP A 1124 35.01 -15.17 -15.44
N ASP A 1125 35.96 -15.96 -14.95
CA ASP A 1125 37.36 -15.91 -15.40
C ASP A 1125 37.65 -16.88 -16.56
N ASP A 1126 36.70 -17.76 -16.91
CA ASP A 1126 36.77 -18.61 -18.10
C ASP A 1126 36.26 -17.86 -19.35
N PRO A 1127 37.12 -17.63 -20.37
CA PRO A 1127 36.73 -16.95 -21.61
C PRO A 1127 35.62 -17.64 -22.41
N THR A 1128 35.38 -18.93 -22.19
CA THR A 1128 34.35 -19.71 -22.91
C THR A 1128 32.96 -19.68 -22.29
N GLU A 1129 32.87 -19.44 -20.97
CA GLU A 1129 31.57 -19.29 -20.26
C GLU A 1129 31.11 -17.82 -20.19
N ARG A 1130 32.04 -16.85 -20.34
CA ARG A 1130 31.73 -15.42 -20.39
C ARG A 1130 30.70 -15.05 -21.47
N GLU A 1131 30.77 -15.65 -22.66
CA GLU A 1131 29.81 -15.37 -23.76
C GLU A 1131 28.39 -15.92 -23.48
N GLU A 1132 28.23 -16.93 -22.64
CA GLU A 1132 26.91 -17.45 -22.23
C GLU A 1132 26.29 -16.67 -21.07
N ILE A 1133 27.08 -15.92 -20.30
CA ILE A 1133 26.61 -15.12 -19.15
C ILE A 1133 26.31 -13.66 -19.54
N THR A 1134 26.89 -13.15 -20.64
CA THR A 1134 26.64 -11.79 -21.17
C THR A 1134 25.57 -11.70 -22.26
N LEU A 1135 25.01 -12.84 -22.70
CA LEU A 1135 23.85 -12.96 -23.59
C LEU A 1135 22.62 -13.42 -22.82
#